data_AF-A4GK26-F1
#
_entry.id   AF-A4GK26-F1
#
_cell.length_a   1.000
_cell.length_b   1.000
_cell.length_c   1.000
_cell.angle_alpha   90.00
_cell.angle_beta   90.00
_cell.angle_gamma   90.00
#
_symmetry.space_group_name_H-M   'P 1'
#
loop_
_entity.id
_entity.type
_entity.pdbx_description
1 polymer ?
#
loop_
_entity_poly.entity_id
_entity_poly.type
_entity_poly.pdbx_seq_one_letter_code
_entity_poly.pdbx_strand_id
1 'polypeptide(L)'
;MLKFLINPEAEFETEGVKNLIESKKVIYALSSTSSFDLNALIKLTKKNNFSSPKKSKKNFFQLKGAKRLFPWQAPRRRNPRELHQLAKDPDAVNKIIIPVDVFWGKAPERQDHWVKLIFRDSWEAGSFLRNLLKVIFNGRQANVFFHKPLESKDIFSQQKTSEHLVLKTDRLLRARFRKNRQAKIGPDISNKRTLIHAILNSSSVKQEIKDSSNGSKKIEINQNRKAYKYAIEICSDISYPVIYLYDKALNWFWNSRYDGLEIIGIEKINDLAVGNSLIYTPSHRSHIDYLALSYELYTNNLMLPQIVAGKNLNLPILGRILRNGGAFFMRRSFGPNKLYSKVFFEHLRKLFQRGYSIEFFPEGGRTRTGRLLSPRPGIISMIIKSFQDMDERDVKFLPISISYEKVLEGKSHLKESRGQKKKKESLMSIFSTIGDFRGYLGNAYLQFGEPIDLKSFLNKHSPNWQDDVVDLNKDTEKKSWLYEVTPLLGNRIMTNINNATVVTSSSLFASAISDIVDEEIDKERLVTRIENLIKIIEISNYSNLIKLPNISSKQILEKIKKLKFYKAEGEKTLIMSKAEKNLMEFYKNNILHLLILESYIFYKSRKKIVKSRLVTQFKEVFPQIKKDFFLDISLNQTEEKVSEIIMALKKLHLLEIDGNDEISWAGSEKEKDVAEMFSSFWVENLSTS
;
A
#
# COMPACT_ATOMS: atom_id res chain seq x y z
N MET A 1 -21.49 19.73 30.41
CA MET A 1 -20.63 19.21 31.49
C MET A 1 -19.31 18.54 31.00
N LEU A 2 -19.13 18.15 29.71
CA LEU A 2 -17.89 17.46 29.25
C LEU A 2 -17.09 18.19 28.16
N LYS A 3 -17.30 19.51 27.98
CA LYS A 3 -16.60 20.29 26.94
C LYS A 3 -15.08 20.33 27.11
N PHE A 4 -14.58 20.05 28.31
CA PHE A 4 -13.15 20.00 28.61
C PHE A 4 -12.46 18.76 28.01
N LEU A 5 -13.17 17.64 27.86
CA LEU A 5 -12.61 16.39 27.34
C LEU A 5 -12.46 16.37 25.81
N ILE A 6 -13.18 17.24 25.10
CA ILE A 6 -13.18 17.30 23.64
C ILE A 6 -12.05 18.25 23.20
N ASN A 7 -11.00 17.82 22.52
CA ASN A 7 -10.00 18.70 21.89
C ASN A 7 -9.87 18.30 20.42
N PRO A 8 -10.71 18.87 19.54
CA PRO A 8 -10.76 18.42 18.17
C PRO A 8 -9.65 19.07 17.34
N GLU A 9 -9.16 18.32 16.36
CA GLU A 9 -8.31 18.81 15.27
C GLU A 9 -9.14 19.02 14.00
N ALA A 10 -8.68 19.92 13.14
CA ALA A 10 -9.34 20.23 11.87
C ALA A 10 -8.59 19.51 10.75
N GLU A 11 -9.34 18.84 9.89
CA GLU A 11 -8.81 18.25 8.66
C GLU A 11 -9.67 18.73 7.49
N PHE A 12 -9.04 19.09 6.38
CA PHE A 12 -9.70 19.69 5.22
C PHE A 12 -9.45 18.82 3.99
N GLU A 13 -10.48 18.62 3.16
CA GLU A 13 -10.34 17.86 1.92
C GLU A 13 -9.38 18.54 0.92
N THR A 14 -9.23 19.86 0.99
CA THR A 14 -8.22 20.64 0.22
C THR A 14 -7.91 21.93 0.95
N GLU A 15 -6.74 22.53 0.69
CA GLU A 15 -6.36 23.84 1.26
C GLU A 15 -7.35 24.95 0.85
N GLY A 16 -7.93 24.86 -0.35
CA GLY A 16 -8.98 25.79 -0.79
C GLY A 16 -10.23 25.80 0.09
N VAL A 17 -10.56 24.68 0.74
CA VAL A 17 -11.70 24.61 1.69
C VAL A 17 -11.39 25.37 2.97
N LYS A 18 -10.16 25.29 3.46
CA LYS A 18 -9.71 26.04 4.64
C LYS A 18 -9.82 27.55 4.39
N ASN A 19 -9.26 28.03 3.27
CA ASN A 19 -9.35 29.44 2.87
C ASN A 19 -10.81 29.92 2.72
N LEU A 20 -11.70 29.05 2.23
CA LEU A 20 -13.13 29.36 2.07
C LEU A 20 -13.85 29.54 3.41
N ILE A 21 -13.52 28.70 4.40
CA ILE A 21 -14.09 28.75 5.76
C ILE A 21 -13.61 29.99 6.52
N GLU A 22 -12.36 30.39 6.30
CA GLU A 22 -11.75 31.57 6.91
C GLU A 22 -12.33 32.88 6.33
N SER A 23 -12.58 32.92 5.02
CA SER A 23 -12.96 34.15 4.31
C SER A 23 -14.46 34.41 4.18
N LYS A 24 -15.33 33.39 4.28
CA LYS A 24 -16.75 33.50 3.94
C LYS A 24 -17.69 32.98 5.02
N LYS A 25 -18.93 33.49 5.03
CA LYS A 25 -20.03 32.92 5.83
C LYS A 25 -20.48 31.61 5.17
N VAL A 26 -20.21 30.50 5.85
CA VAL A 26 -20.54 29.14 5.38
C VAL A 26 -21.70 28.53 6.18
N ILE A 27 -22.42 27.60 5.57
CA ILE A 27 -23.42 26.75 6.23
C ILE A 27 -22.83 25.36 6.41
N TYR A 28 -22.70 24.88 7.66
CA TYR A 28 -22.21 23.54 7.93
C TYR A 28 -23.32 22.49 7.86
N ALA A 29 -23.16 21.49 7.00
CA ALA A 29 -24.06 20.33 6.95
C ALA A 29 -23.41 19.16 7.68
N LEU A 30 -23.92 18.75 8.85
CA LEU A 30 -23.38 17.60 9.57
C LEU A 30 -24.07 16.31 9.14
N SER A 31 -23.29 15.24 9.05
CA SER A 31 -23.78 13.90 8.69
C SER A 31 -24.65 13.22 9.76
N SER A 32 -24.59 13.70 11.01
CA SER A 32 -25.29 13.10 12.16
C SER A 32 -26.05 14.15 12.99
N THR A 33 -27.07 13.68 13.72
CA THR A 33 -27.82 14.48 14.71
C THR A 33 -27.19 14.46 16.10
N SER A 34 -25.95 13.98 16.25
CA SER A 34 -25.24 13.90 17.53
C SER A 34 -24.98 15.30 18.08
N SER A 35 -25.39 15.55 19.33
CA SER A 35 -25.06 16.80 20.03
C SER A 35 -23.57 16.89 20.34
N PHE A 36 -22.88 15.76 20.46
CA PHE A 36 -21.43 15.72 20.64
C PHE A 36 -20.72 16.20 19.37
N ASP A 37 -21.12 15.72 18.19
CA ASP A 37 -20.52 16.11 16.90
C ASP A 37 -20.67 17.63 16.69
N LEU A 38 -21.86 18.16 16.97
CA LEU A 38 -22.08 19.60 16.95
C LEU A 38 -21.18 20.35 17.93
N ASN A 39 -21.01 19.84 19.16
CA ASN A 39 -20.13 20.46 20.15
C ASN A 39 -18.64 20.41 19.75
N ALA A 40 -18.18 19.33 19.09
CA ALA A 40 -16.83 19.25 18.54
C ALA A 40 -16.61 20.32 17.48
N LEU A 41 -17.53 20.47 16.53
CA LEU A 41 -17.48 21.53 15.53
C LEU A 41 -17.54 22.92 16.16
N ILE A 42 -18.40 23.16 17.16
CA ILE A 42 -18.45 24.44 17.89
C ILE A 42 -17.10 24.75 18.55
N LYS A 43 -16.47 23.76 19.21
CA LYS A 43 -15.19 23.97 19.89
C LYS A 43 -14.06 24.20 18.88
N LEU A 44 -14.04 23.45 17.79
CA LEU A 44 -13.06 23.62 16.71
C LEU A 44 -13.16 24.98 16.04
N THR A 45 -14.37 25.40 15.68
CA THR A 45 -14.59 26.69 15.02
C THR A 45 -14.17 27.85 15.93
N LYS A 46 -14.41 27.75 17.24
CA LYS A 46 -13.90 28.72 18.20
C LYS A 46 -12.37 28.71 18.32
N LYS A 47 -11.75 27.53 18.32
CA LYS A 47 -10.28 27.36 18.42
C LYS A 47 -9.56 27.99 17.22
N ASN A 48 -10.14 27.92 16.03
CA ASN A 48 -9.53 28.40 14.77
C ASN A 48 -10.15 29.71 14.26
N ASN A 49 -10.93 30.44 15.09
CA ASN A 49 -11.62 31.69 14.70
C ASN A 49 -12.56 31.59 13.48
N PHE A 50 -13.08 30.40 13.18
CA PHE A 50 -14.09 30.21 12.14
C PHE A 50 -15.49 30.64 12.62
N SER A 51 -16.40 30.89 11.67
CA SER A 51 -17.80 31.24 11.99
C SER A 51 -18.53 30.10 12.73
N SER A 52 -18.60 30.18 14.06
CA SER A 52 -19.20 29.10 14.87
C SER A 52 -20.68 28.78 14.52
N PRO A 53 -21.08 27.49 14.46
CA PRO A 53 -22.45 27.09 14.15
C PRO A 53 -23.39 27.46 15.30
N LYS A 54 -24.43 28.26 15.00
CA LYS A 54 -25.44 28.75 15.94
C LYS A 54 -26.82 28.74 15.29
N LYS A 55 -27.84 28.28 16.02
CA LYS A 55 -29.23 28.26 15.51
C LYS A 55 -29.72 29.66 15.13
N SER A 56 -29.35 30.68 15.92
CA SER A 56 -29.67 32.09 15.63
C SER A 56 -29.06 32.59 14.32
N LYS A 57 -27.90 32.06 13.92
CA LYS A 57 -27.23 32.42 12.67
C LYS A 57 -27.71 31.60 11.46
N LYS A 58 -28.56 30.59 11.67
CA LYS A 58 -29.03 29.64 10.64
C LYS A 58 -27.89 29.10 9.75
N ASN A 59 -26.70 28.91 10.33
CA ASN A 59 -25.47 28.57 9.61
C ASN A 59 -25.05 27.10 9.77
N PHE A 60 -25.97 26.22 10.15
CA PHE A 60 -25.75 24.78 10.11
C PHE A 60 -27.07 23.99 10.06
N PHE A 61 -26.99 22.73 9.63
CA PHE A 61 -28.06 21.75 9.77
C PHE A 61 -27.50 20.33 9.95
N GLN A 62 -28.30 19.43 10.54
CA GLN A 62 -27.90 18.06 10.83
C GLN A 62 -28.79 17.07 10.07
N LEU A 63 -28.19 16.22 9.25
CA LEU A 63 -28.93 15.19 8.54
C LEU A 63 -29.50 14.16 9.53
N LYS A 64 -30.81 13.89 9.43
CA LYS A 64 -31.46 12.90 10.30
C LYS A 64 -31.22 11.49 9.76
N GLY A 65 -30.88 10.57 10.64
CA GLY A 65 -30.83 9.14 10.32
C GLY A 65 -32.21 8.56 10.05
N ALA A 66 -32.25 7.38 9.43
CA ALA A 66 -33.49 6.63 9.31
C ALA A 66 -33.92 6.14 10.70
N LYS A 67 -35.18 6.40 11.09
CA LYS A 67 -35.72 5.94 12.37
C LYS A 67 -36.84 4.95 12.10
N ARG A 68 -36.89 3.90 12.93
CA ARG A 68 -38.05 3.02 13.07
C ARG A 68 -38.50 3.08 14.51
N LEU A 69 -39.81 3.18 14.74
CA LEU A 69 -40.35 3.12 16.10
C LEU A 69 -40.49 1.67 16.54
N PHE A 70 -40.77 0.77 15.60
CA PHE A 70 -40.90 -0.65 15.84
C PHE A 70 -40.00 -1.48 14.91
N PRO A 71 -39.52 -2.67 15.34
CA PRO A 71 -38.62 -3.52 14.55
C PRO A 71 -39.17 -3.92 13.17
N TRP A 72 -40.49 -4.13 13.06
CA TRP A 72 -41.20 -4.53 11.84
C TRP A 72 -41.53 -3.35 10.90
N GLN A 73 -41.33 -2.10 11.34
CA GLN A 73 -41.63 -0.93 10.54
C GLN A 73 -40.49 -0.63 9.55
N ALA A 74 -40.84 -0.36 8.29
CA ALA A 74 -39.90 0.18 7.32
C ALA A 74 -39.32 1.51 7.85
N PRO A 75 -37.98 1.66 7.91
CA PRO A 75 -37.36 2.82 8.51
C PRO A 75 -37.66 4.08 7.67
N ARG A 76 -38.33 5.06 8.28
CA ARG A 76 -38.66 6.33 7.62
C ARG A 76 -37.56 7.35 7.86
N ARG A 77 -37.20 8.06 6.80
CA ARG A 77 -36.23 9.17 6.84
C ARG A 77 -36.99 10.48 6.85
N ARG A 78 -36.53 11.42 7.67
CA ARG A 78 -37.06 12.78 7.74
C ARG A 78 -35.95 13.76 7.37
N ASN A 79 -36.26 14.84 6.64
CA ASN A 79 -35.28 15.88 6.37
C ASN A 79 -35.18 16.88 7.54
N PRO A 80 -34.05 17.58 7.72
CA PRO A 80 -33.93 18.66 8.70
C PRO A 80 -34.78 19.87 8.29
N ARG A 81 -35.35 20.58 9.28
CA ARG A 81 -36.23 21.73 9.02
C ARG A 81 -35.46 22.87 8.35
N GLU A 82 -34.21 23.04 8.76
CA GLU A 82 -33.25 24.01 8.27
C GLU A 82 -32.95 23.80 6.77
N LEU A 83 -32.97 22.54 6.28
CA LEU A 83 -32.79 22.24 4.86
C LEU A 83 -34.04 22.62 4.04
N HIS A 84 -35.25 22.44 4.60
CA HIS A 84 -36.47 22.96 3.98
C HIS A 84 -36.49 24.49 3.93
N GLN A 85 -35.98 25.16 4.94
CA GLN A 85 -35.85 26.63 4.94
C GLN A 85 -34.85 27.08 3.87
N LEU A 86 -33.70 26.40 3.79
CA LEU A 86 -32.68 26.69 2.79
C LEU A 86 -33.20 26.51 1.36
N ALA A 87 -33.99 25.47 1.09
CA ALA A 87 -34.56 25.23 -0.24
C ALA A 87 -35.65 26.23 -0.65
N LYS A 88 -36.19 27.02 0.29
CA LYS A 88 -37.15 28.10 0.03
C LYS A 88 -36.49 29.48 -0.01
N ASP A 89 -35.20 29.56 0.27
CA ASP A 89 -34.47 30.81 0.36
C ASP A 89 -34.01 31.25 -1.05
N PRO A 90 -34.45 32.42 -1.55
CA PRO A 90 -34.06 32.90 -2.88
C PRO A 90 -32.53 33.04 -3.04
N ASP A 91 -31.81 33.32 -1.95
CA ASP A 91 -30.36 33.51 -1.98
C ASP A 91 -29.58 32.20 -1.81
N ALA A 92 -30.25 31.04 -1.72
CA ALA A 92 -29.60 29.73 -1.53
C ALA A 92 -28.54 29.43 -2.61
N VAL A 93 -28.72 29.94 -3.82
CA VAL A 93 -27.79 29.84 -4.97
C VAL A 93 -26.40 30.40 -4.63
N ASN A 94 -26.34 31.46 -3.81
CA ASN A 94 -25.10 32.15 -3.43
C ASN A 94 -24.49 31.65 -2.11
N LYS A 95 -25.15 30.70 -1.43
CA LYS A 95 -24.68 30.18 -0.15
C LYS A 95 -23.68 29.06 -0.34
N ILE A 96 -22.69 29.01 0.55
CA ILE A 96 -21.65 27.97 0.54
C ILE A 96 -22.02 26.93 1.59
N ILE A 97 -22.39 25.74 1.14
CA ILE A 97 -22.73 24.61 2.03
C ILE A 97 -21.50 23.71 2.14
N ILE A 98 -20.94 23.59 3.34
CA ILE A 98 -19.78 22.73 3.61
C ILE A 98 -20.26 21.49 4.36
N PRO A 99 -20.17 20.30 3.75
CA PRO A 99 -20.39 19.05 4.46
C PRO A 99 -19.30 18.87 5.54
N VAL A 100 -19.69 18.36 6.71
CA VAL A 100 -18.81 18.13 7.86
C VAL A 100 -19.06 16.75 8.44
N ASP A 101 -18.01 15.95 8.56
CA ASP A 101 -18.00 14.73 9.37
C ASP A 101 -17.20 14.94 10.65
N VAL A 102 -17.69 14.39 11.77
CA VAL A 102 -16.93 14.36 13.02
C VAL A 102 -16.52 12.93 13.29
N PHE A 103 -15.21 12.74 13.43
CA PHE A 103 -14.60 11.47 13.75
C PHE A 103 -14.06 11.49 15.18
N TRP A 104 -14.64 10.67 16.07
CA TRP A 104 -14.19 10.50 17.44
C TRP A 104 -13.15 9.39 17.52
N GLY A 105 -11.87 9.75 17.69
CA GLY A 105 -10.73 8.83 17.68
C GLY A 105 -10.35 8.38 16.26
N LYS A 106 -9.30 7.57 16.16
CA LYS A 106 -8.93 6.89 14.91
C LYS A 106 -10.04 5.89 14.55
N ALA A 107 -10.96 6.34 13.69
CA ALA A 107 -12.13 5.62 13.16
C ALA A 107 -13.32 5.36 14.14
N PRO A 108 -14.40 6.17 14.09
CA PRO A 108 -15.41 6.30 15.16
C PRO A 108 -16.52 5.25 15.18
N GLU A 109 -16.75 4.55 14.07
CA GLU A 109 -17.61 3.34 14.06
C GLU A 109 -16.81 2.10 14.50
N ARG A 110 -15.47 2.16 14.38
CA ARG A 110 -14.56 1.05 14.70
C ARG A 110 -14.31 0.88 16.20
N GLN A 111 -14.69 1.88 17.02
CA GLN A 111 -14.59 1.85 18.50
C GLN A 111 -15.90 1.48 19.20
N ASP A 112 -17.01 1.31 18.47
CA ASP A 112 -18.28 0.91 19.08
C ASP A 112 -18.26 -0.50 19.68
N HIS A 113 -17.24 -1.30 19.33
CA HIS A 113 -17.19 -2.71 19.66
C HIS A 113 -16.74 -3.00 21.10
N TRP A 114 -15.80 -2.22 21.67
CA TRP A 114 -15.39 -2.42 23.06
C TRP A 114 -16.43 -1.86 24.05
N VAL A 115 -17.11 -0.76 23.68
CA VAL A 115 -18.28 -0.27 24.42
C VAL A 115 -19.42 -1.31 24.36
N LYS A 116 -19.67 -1.93 23.20
CA LYS A 116 -20.62 -3.06 23.10
C LYS A 116 -20.19 -4.31 23.89
N LEU A 117 -18.89 -4.54 24.07
CA LEU A 117 -18.37 -5.65 24.90
C LEU A 117 -18.62 -5.42 26.40
N ILE A 118 -18.59 -4.16 26.85
CA ILE A 118 -18.93 -3.81 28.25
C ILE A 118 -20.45 -3.85 28.48
N PHE A 119 -21.26 -3.53 27.46
CA PHE A 119 -22.73 -3.41 27.58
C PHE A 119 -23.48 -4.45 26.75
N ARG A 120 -23.15 -5.74 26.94
CA ARG A 120 -23.80 -6.80 26.16
C ARG A 120 -25.28 -7.03 26.53
N ASP A 121 -25.80 -6.41 27.61
CA ASP A 121 -27.17 -6.66 28.11
C ASP A 121 -27.98 -5.42 28.59
N SER A 122 -27.78 -4.20 28.06
CA SER A 122 -28.66 -3.07 28.44
C SER A 122 -29.29 -2.29 27.28
N TRP A 123 -30.63 -2.26 27.32
CA TRP A 123 -31.59 -1.77 26.32
C TRP A 123 -31.61 -0.24 26.18
N GLU A 124 -32.00 0.23 24.98
CA GLU A 124 -32.48 1.55 24.51
C GLU A 124 -31.88 2.91 25.01
N ALA A 125 -31.14 2.98 26.12
CA ALA A 125 -30.39 4.16 26.56
C ALA A 125 -29.03 4.37 25.83
N GLY A 126 -28.74 3.51 24.85
CA GLY A 126 -27.41 3.30 24.27
C GLY A 126 -26.87 4.35 23.30
N SER A 127 -27.58 5.42 22.91
CA SER A 127 -27.00 6.46 22.03
C SER A 127 -26.28 7.56 22.81
N PHE A 128 -26.83 7.99 23.95
CA PHE A 128 -26.24 9.04 24.78
C PHE A 128 -25.02 8.54 25.56
N LEU A 129 -25.15 7.41 26.28
CA LEU A 129 -24.04 6.80 27.03
C LEU A 129 -22.88 6.35 26.13
N ARG A 130 -23.19 5.83 24.94
CA ARG A 130 -22.18 5.49 23.91
C ARG A 130 -21.41 6.72 23.45
N ASN A 131 -22.11 7.81 23.13
CA ASN A 131 -21.45 9.05 22.72
C ASN A 131 -20.70 9.72 23.88
N LEU A 132 -21.17 9.56 25.12
CA LEU A 132 -20.48 10.00 26.34
C LEU A 132 -19.14 9.27 26.52
N LEU A 133 -19.12 7.95 26.43
CA LEU A 133 -17.89 7.15 26.51
C LEU A 133 -16.94 7.47 25.35
N LYS A 134 -17.45 7.67 24.12
CA LYS A 134 -16.62 8.15 23.00
C LYS A 134 -15.86 9.43 23.35
N VAL A 135 -16.54 10.40 23.98
CA VAL A 135 -15.91 11.66 24.40
C VAL A 135 -14.95 11.50 25.57
N ILE A 136 -15.25 10.63 26.55
CA ILE A 136 -14.37 10.42 27.71
C ILE A 136 -13.02 9.82 27.28
N PHE A 137 -13.05 8.79 26.45
CA PHE A 137 -11.84 8.06 26.07
C PHE A 137 -11.12 8.68 24.87
N ASN A 138 -11.85 9.31 23.95
CA ASN A 138 -11.30 9.77 22.67
C ASN A 138 -11.59 11.24 22.37
N GLY A 139 -12.14 12.00 23.32
CA GLY A 139 -12.43 13.41 23.11
C GLY A 139 -11.19 14.22 22.72
N ARG A 140 -10.00 13.83 23.21
CA ARG A 140 -8.70 14.43 22.84
C ARG A 140 -8.20 14.07 21.44
N GLN A 141 -8.78 13.06 20.81
CA GLN A 141 -8.45 12.57 19.46
C GLN A 141 -9.63 12.75 18.50
N ALA A 142 -10.50 13.72 18.76
CA ALA A 142 -11.59 14.04 17.84
C ALA A 142 -11.02 14.77 16.61
N ASN A 143 -11.49 14.43 15.44
CA ASN A 143 -11.12 15.09 14.19
C ASN A 143 -12.38 15.53 13.47
N VAL A 144 -12.43 16.79 13.05
CA VAL A 144 -13.56 17.38 12.32
C VAL A 144 -13.10 17.60 10.89
N PHE A 145 -13.69 16.82 9.97
CA PHE A 145 -13.33 16.81 8.57
C PHE A 145 -14.27 17.69 7.75
N PHE A 146 -13.71 18.69 7.07
CA PHE A 146 -14.42 19.60 6.17
C PHE A 146 -14.27 19.17 4.71
N HIS A 147 -15.40 18.91 4.08
CA HIS A 147 -15.47 18.44 2.69
C HIS A 147 -15.49 19.63 1.71
N LYS A 148 -15.21 19.39 0.41
CA LYS A 148 -15.43 20.45 -0.61
C LYS A 148 -16.90 20.92 -0.58
N PRO A 149 -17.14 22.22 -0.82
CA PRO A 149 -18.49 22.77 -0.79
C PRO A 149 -19.39 22.11 -1.84
N LEU A 150 -20.69 22.11 -1.57
CA LEU A 150 -21.67 21.75 -2.57
C LEU A 150 -21.73 22.81 -3.67
N GLU A 151 -22.00 22.37 -4.90
CA GLU A 151 -22.33 23.24 -6.03
C GLU A 151 -23.73 23.81 -5.86
N SER A 152 -23.88 24.75 -4.93
CA SER A 152 -25.18 25.34 -4.57
C SER A 152 -25.84 26.03 -5.76
N LYS A 153 -25.05 26.60 -6.67
CA LYS A 153 -25.57 27.16 -7.93
C LYS A 153 -26.28 26.09 -8.76
N ASP A 154 -25.67 24.93 -8.97
CA ASP A 154 -26.23 23.87 -9.83
C ASP A 154 -27.43 23.17 -9.19
N ILE A 155 -27.49 23.16 -7.86
CA ILE A 155 -28.60 22.58 -7.11
C ILE A 155 -29.80 23.52 -7.11
N PHE A 156 -29.62 24.78 -6.70
CA PHE A 156 -30.71 25.70 -6.39
C PHE A 156 -31.14 26.61 -7.56
N SER A 157 -30.39 26.66 -8.68
CA SER A 157 -30.83 27.35 -9.90
C SER A 157 -31.91 26.59 -10.70
N GLN A 158 -32.18 25.33 -10.35
CA GLN A 158 -33.14 24.50 -11.06
C GLN A 158 -34.57 24.95 -10.75
N GLN A 159 -35.37 25.19 -11.78
CA GLN A 159 -36.81 25.44 -11.65
C GLN A 159 -37.55 24.16 -11.22
N LYS A 160 -37.39 23.77 -9.95
CA LYS A 160 -38.02 22.59 -9.35
C LYS A 160 -38.63 22.96 -8.00
N THR A 161 -39.58 22.14 -7.54
CA THR A 161 -40.25 22.35 -6.25
C THR A 161 -39.24 22.29 -5.10
N SER A 162 -39.51 23.03 -4.02
CA SER A 162 -38.64 23.04 -2.83
C SER A 162 -38.42 21.63 -2.24
N GLU A 163 -39.41 20.75 -2.35
CA GLU A 163 -39.30 19.36 -1.89
C GLU A 163 -38.27 18.56 -2.71
N HIS A 164 -38.29 18.74 -4.02
CA HIS A 164 -37.33 18.07 -4.90
C HIS A 164 -35.90 18.57 -4.63
N LEU A 165 -35.71 19.87 -4.40
CA LEU A 165 -34.42 20.47 -4.03
C LEU A 165 -33.89 19.91 -2.69
N VAL A 166 -34.76 19.74 -1.68
CA VAL A 166 -34.42 19.11 -0.40
C VAL A 166 -33.95 17.66 -0.61
N LEU A 167 -34.70 16.86 -1.36
CA LEU A 167 -34.37 15.45 -1.61
C LEU A 167 -33.05 15.30 -2.37
N LYS A 168 -32.84 16.13 -3.40
CA LYS A 168 -31.59 16.14 -4.17
C LYS A 168 -30.40 16.50 -3.29
N THR A 169 -30.52 17.56 -2.48
CA THR A 169 -29.45 18.03 -1.58
C THR A 169 -29.13 16.99 -0.51
N ASP A 170 -30.14 16.40 0.14
CA ASP A 170 -29.96 15.34 1.14
C ASP A 170 -29.31 14.09 0.52
N ARG A 171 -29.73 13.67 -0.68
CA ARG A 171 -29.14 12.53 -1.40
C ARG A 171 -27.66 12.77 -1.72
N LEU A 172 -27.33 13.96 -2.23
CA LEU A 172 -25.97 14.31 -2.63
C LEU A 172 -25.03 14.41 -1.41
N LEU A 173 -25.47 15.07 -0.33
CA LEU A 173 -24.73 15.10 0.94
C LEU A 173 -24.46 13.69 1.48
N ARG A 174 -25.48 12.83 1.49
CA ARG A 174 -25.33 11.45 1.97
C ARG A 174 -24.41 10.62 1.10
N ALA A 175 -24.47 10.79 -0.22
CA ALA A 175 -23.55 10.12 -1.13
C ALA A 175 -22.11 10.53 -0.82
N ARG A 176 -21.86 11.83 -0.59
CA ARG A 176 -20.55 12.37 -0.22
C ARG A 176 -20.05 11.86 1.12
N PHE A 177 -20.87 11.92 2.17
CA PHE A 177 -20.53 11.35 3.48
C PHE A 177 -20.25 9.85 3.40
N ARG A 178 -21.03 9.10 2.62
CA ARG A 178 -20.81 7.66 2.44
C ARG A 178 -19.48 7.38 1.75
N LYS A 179 -19.17 8.08 0.66
CA LYS A 179 -17.93 7.91 -0.11
C LYS A 179 -16.70 8.17 0.76
N ASN A 180 -16.71 9.25 1.53
CA ASN A 180 -15.60 9.64 2.40
C ASN A 180 -15.48 8.77 3.66
N ARG A 181 -16.60 8.42 4.30
CA ARG A 181 -16.58 7.43 5.38
C ARG A 181 -16.06 6.09 4.88
N GLN A 182 -16.42 5.66 3.68
CA GLN A 182 -15.90 4.43 3.11
C GLN A 182 -14.39 4.50 2.82
N ALA A 183 -13.86 5.62 2.34
CA ALA A 183 -12.42 5.78 2.13
C ALA A 183 -11.61 5.64 3.44
N LYS A 184 -12.10 6.22 4.53
CA LYS A 184 -11.43 6.22 5.85
C LYS A 184 -11.72 4.96 6.68
N ILE A 185 -13.00 4.57 6.76
CA ILE A 185 -13.53 3.50 7.63
C ILE A 185 -13.68 2.17 6.89
N GLY A 186 -13.67 2.17 5.56
CA GLY A 186 -14.11 1.03 4.77
C GLY A 186 -15.63 0.87 4.76
N PRO A 187 -16.15 -0.05 3.95
CA PRO A 187 -17.57 -0.37 3.98
C PRO A 187 -17.95 -1.00 5.31
N ASP A 188 -19.25 -0.98 5.64
CA ASP A 188 -19.75 -1.66 6.84
C ASP A 188 -19.29 -3.13 6.82
N ILE A 189 -18.65 -3.56 7.90
CA ILE A 189 -18.15 -4.94 8.02
C ILE A 189 -19.36 -5.82 8.17
N SER A 190 -19.81 -6.40 7.05
CA SER A 190 -20.75 -7.50 7.12
C SER A 190 -20.12 -8.57 7.98
N ASN A 191 -20.85 -9.06 8.98
CA ASN A 191 -20.42 -10.23 9.75
C ASN A 191 -19.90 -11.30 8.78
N LYS A 192 -18.76 -11.94 9.06
CA LYS A 192 -18.17 -13.02 8.26
C LYS A 192 -19.22 -14.00 7.72
N ARG A 193 -20.22 -14.32 8.55
CA ARG A 193 -21.37 -15.15 8.19
C ARG A 193 -22.16 -14.60 6.98
N THR A 194 -22.44 -13.31 6.93
CA THR A 194 -23.14 -12.64 5.83
C THR A 194 -22.33 -12.68 4.54
N LEU A 195 -21.01 -12.48 4.61
CA LEU A 195 -20.13 -12.62 3.44
C LEU A 195 -20.13 -14.06 2.91
N ILE A 196 -20.00 -15.05 3.80
CA ILE A 196 -20.07 -16.48 3.44
C ILE A 196 -21.40 -16.81 2.76
N HIS A 197 -22.53 -16.37 3.34
CA HIS A 197 -23.84 -16.59 2.72
C HIS A 197 -23.97 -15.90 1.36
N ALA A 198 -23.40 -14.71 1.18
CA ALA A 198 -23.41 -14.03 -0.12
C ALA A 198 -22.57 -14.79 -1.18
N ILE A 199 -21.43 -15.36 -0.79
CA ILE A 199 -20.58 -16.17 -1.67
C ILE A 199 -21.31 -17.44 -2.12
N LEU A 200 -21.88 -18.19 -1.17
CA LEU A 200 -22.63 -19.42 -1.47
C LEU A 200 -23.88 -19.17 -2.31
N ASN A 201 -24.44 -17.96 -2.25
CA ASN A 201 -25.60 -17.58 -3.03
C ASN A 201 -25.28 -17.02 -4.42
N SER A 202 -24.00 -16.85 -4.77
CA SER A 202 -23.60 -16.44 -6.12
C SER A 202 -24.02 -17.46 -7.17
N SER A 203 -24.37 -16.98 -8.36
CA SER A 203 -24.77 -17.83 -9.50
C SER A 203 -23.65 -18.78 -9.89
N SER A 204 -22.40 -18.29 -9.91
CA SER A 204 -21.23 -19.06 -10.32
C SER A 204 -20.93 -20.24 -9.38
N VAL A 205 -21.09 -20.07 -8.05
CA VAL A 205 -20.92 -21.17 -7.08
C VAL A 205 -22.09 -22.14 -7.13
N LYS A 206 -23.33 -21.64 -7.24
CA LYS A 206 -24.52 -22.49 -7.36
C LYS A 206 -24.48 -23.38 -8.60
N GLN A 207 -24.05 -22.81 -9.73
CA GLN A 207 -23.92 -23.53 -10.99
C GLN A 207 -22.87 -24.64 -10.88
N GLU A 208 -21.68 -24.32 -10.38
CA GLU A 208 -20.62 -25.32 -10.17
C GLU A 208 -21.03 -26.44 -9.20
N ILE A 209 -21.80 -26.12 -8.16
CA ILE A 209 -22.37 -27.14 -7.27
C ILE A 209 -23.34 -28.03 -8.04
N LYS A 210 -24.20 -27.47 -8.88
CA LYS A 210 -25.14 -28.23 -9.70
C LYS A 210 -24.43 -29.14 -10.69
N ASP A 211 -23.46 -28.59 -11.42
CA ASP A 211 -22.68 -29.28 -12.45
C ASP A 211 -21.87 -30.44 -11.83
N SER A 212 -21.21 -30.19 -10.70
CA SER A 212 -20.44 -31.23 -9.99
C SER A 212 -21.30 -32.25 -9.23
N SER A 213 -22.62 -32.07 -9.19
CA SER A 213 -23.56 -32.98 -8.52
C SER A 213 -24.23 -33.98 -9.45
N ASN A 214 -24.16 -33.80 -10.77
CA ASN A 214 -24.78 -34.68 -11.78
C ASN A 214 -26.25 -35.04 -11.45
N GLY A 215 -27.03 -34.09 -10.92
CA GLY A 215 -28.43 -34.29 -10.52
C GLY A 215 -28.67 -35.03 -9.20
N SER A 216 -27.63 -35.51 -8.50
CA SER A 216 -27.78 -36.20 -7.22
C SER A 216 -27.90 -35.23 -6.04
N LYS A 217 -29.07 -35.23 -5.39
CA LYS A 217 -29.35 -34.39 -4.19
C LYS A 217 -28.38 -34.64 -3.03
N LYS A 218 -27.94 -35.89 -2.85
CA LYS A 218 -26.96 -36.25 -1.80
C LYS A 218 -25.59 -35.62 -2.07
N ILE A 219 -25.15 -35.64 -3.33
CA ILE A 219 -23.88 -35.03 -3.74
C ILE A 219 -23.98 -33.50 -3.62
N GLU A 220 -25.10 -32.91 -4.03
CA GLU A 220 -25.34 -31.47 -3.92
C GLU A 220 -25.25 -30.95 -2.48
N ILE A 221 -25.83 -31.67 -1.52
CA ILE A 221 -25.71 -31.33 -0.09
C ILE A 221 -24.23 -31.40 0.36
N ASN A 222 -23.49 -32.40 -0.11
CA ASN A 222 -22.06 -32.54 0.22
C ASN A 222 -21.22 -31.42 -0.41
N GLN A 223 -21.48 -31.05 -1.66
CA GLN A 223 -20.81 -29.94 -2.34
C GLN A 223 -21.12 -28.60 -1.68
N ASN A 224 -22.36 -28.36 -1.26
CA ASN A 224 -22.71 -27.18 -0.45
C ASN A 224 -21.93 -27.13 0.87
N ARG A 225 -21.82 -28.25 1.59
CA ARG A 225 -21.01 -28.33 2.82
C ARG A 225 -19.52 -28.07 2.53
N LYS A 226 -18.98 -28.58 1.42
CA LYS A 226 -17.60 -28.33 0.98
C LYS A 226 -17.40 -26.85 0.65
N ALA A 227 -18.29 -26.24 -0.11
CA ALA A 227 -18.25 -24.82 -0.45
C ALA A 227 -18.29 -23.94 0.81
N TYR A 228 -19.12 -24.28 1.79
CA TYR A 228 -19.16 -23.59 3.09
C TYR A 228 -17.82 -23.71 3.84
N LYS A 229 -17.22 -24.91 3.87
CA LYS A 229 -15.88 -25.11 4.46
C LYS A 229 -14.81 -24.29 3.74
N TYR A 230 -14.85 -24.21 2.42
CA TYR A 230 -13.93 -23.37 1.64
C TYR A 230 -14.14 -21.89 1.94
N ALA A 231 -15.39 -21.42 2.03
CA ALA A 231 -15.68 -20.04 2.39
C ALA A 231 -15.16 -19.69 3.79
N ILE A 232 -15.29 -20.57 4.78
CA ILE A 232 -14.70 -20.39 6.12
C ILE A 232 -13.17 -20.37 6.06
N GLU A 233 -12.56 -21.28 5.30
CA GLU A 233 -11.11 -21.37 5.11
C GLU A 233 -10.55 -20.07 4.53
N ILE A 234 -11.26 -19.47 3.57
CA ILE A 234 -10.84 -18.27 2.85
C ILE A 234 -11.08 -17.03 3.69
N CYS A 235 -12.34 -16.74 4.07
CA CYS A 235 -12.75 -15.42 4.58
C CYS A 235 -11.97 -14.96 5.83
N SER A 236 -11.65 -13.67 5.84
CA SER A 236 -11.15 -12.95 7.02
C SER A 236 -12.25 -12.77 8.09
N ASP A 237 -11.86 -12.27 9.26
CA ASP A 237 -12.77 -12.01 10.38
C ASP A 237 -12.32 -10.77 11.15
N ILE A 238 -12.30 -9.61 10.49
CA ILE A 238 -11.73 -8.37 11.02
C ILE A 238 -12.30 -8.04 12.40
N SER A 239 -11.40 -7.77 13.35
CA SER A 239 -11.73 -7.42 14.72
C SER A 239 -10.98 -6.16 15.14
N TYR A 240 -11.72 -5.06 15.27
CA TYR A 240 -11.13 -3.77 15.65
C TYR A 240 -10.49 -3.72 17.04
N PRO A 241 -11.03 -4.38 18.09
CA PRO A 241 -10.32 -4.47 19.38
C PRO A 241 -8.94 -5.11 19.24
N VAL A 242 -8.83 -6.12 18.37
CA VAL A 242 -7.56 -6.80 18.11
C VAL A 242 -6.61 -5.93 17.29
N ILE A 243 -7.13 -5.21 16.29
CA ILE A 243 -6.37 -4.19 15.54
C ILE A 243 -5.82 -3.09 16.48
N TYR A 244 -6.62 -2.62 17.44
CA TYR A 244 -6.15 -1.62 18.42
C TYR A 244 -4.99 -2.15 19.27
N LEU A 245 -5.02 -3.43 19.65
CA LEU A 245 -3.89 -4.06 20.34
C LEU A 245 -2.66 -4.16 19.41
N TYR A 246 -2.86 -4.46 18.12
CA TYR A 246 -1.78 -4.47 17.13
C TYR A 246 -1.15 -3.10 16.97
N ASP A 247 -1.94 -2.03 16.90
CA ASP A 247 -1.42 -0.66 16.83
C ASP A 247 -0.47 -0.36 17.99
N LYS A 248 -0.84 -0.71 19.24
CA LYS A 248 0.05 -0.50 20.40
C LYS A 248 1.32 -1.31 20.31
N ALA A 249 1.23 -2.59 19.94
CA ALA A 249 2.38 -3.46 19.81
C ALA A 249 3.32 -3.03 18.68
N LEU A 250 2.77 -2.66 17.52
CA LEU A 250 3.51 -2.23 16.34
C LEU A 250 4.11 -0.84 16.55
N ASN A 251 3.39 0.10 17.16
CA ASN A 251 3.94 1.41 17.53
C ASN A 251 5.12 1.25 18.49
N TRP A 252 5.03 0.37 19.50
CA TRP A 252 6.17 0.05 20.35
C TRP A 252 7.32 -0.55 19.53
N PHE A 253 7.04 -1.53 18.67
CA PHE A 253 8.05 -2.24 17.88
C PHE A 253 8.81 -1.30 16.94
N TRP A 254 8.10 -0.48 16.16
CA TRP A 254 8.70 0.45 15.19
C TRP A 254 9.52 1.55 15.85
N ASN A 255 9.18 1.97 17.07
CA ASN A 255 9.92 3.02 17.78
C ASN A 255 10.98 2.49 18.76
N SER A 256 10.93 1.19 19.12
CA SER A 256 11.89 0.59 20.06
C SER A 256 12.96 -0.25 19.36
N ARG A 257 12.67 -0.76 18.15
CA ARG A 257 13.57 -1.64 17.38
C ARG A 257 14.12 -0.96 16.15
N TYR A 258 13.26 -0.23 15.46
CA TYR A 258 13.62 0.69 14.41
C TYR A 258 13.62 2.14 14.95
N ASP A 259 14.15 3.06 14.17
CA ASP A 259 14.04 4.51 14.38
C ASP A 259 12.72 5.07 13.84
N GLY A 260 11.66 4.25 13.86
CA GLY A 260 10.38 4.52 13.19
C GLY A 260 10.24 3.83 11.84
N LEU A 261 8.99 3.84 11.36
CA LEU A 261 8.62 3.47 10.01
C LEU A 261 8.26 4.77 9.28
N GLU A 262 9.08 5.18 8.32
CA GLU A 262 8.85 6.39 7.55
C GLU A 262 7.97 6.08 6.34
N ILE A 263 6.90 6.85 6.17
CA ILE A 263 5.97 6.73 5.06
C ILE A 263 6.15 7.87 4.06
N ILE A 264 6.37 7.53 2.79
CA ILE A 264 6.66 8.50 1.74
C ILE A 264 5.57 8.42 0.67
N GLY A 265 4.91 9.54 0.40
CA GLY A 265 3.88 9.67 -0.64
C GLY A 265 2.43 9.42 -0.18
N ILE A 266 2.17 9.32 1.13
CA ILE A 266 0.83 9.04 1.68
C ILE A 266 -0.23 10.09 1.34
N GLU A 267 0.16 11.36 1.20
CA GLU A 267 -0.76 12.47 0.92
C GLU A 267 -1.52 12.26 -0.39
N LYS A 268 -0.80 11.86 -1.46
CA LYS A 268 -1.40 11.52 -2.75
C LYS A 268 -2.39 10.36 -2.65
N ILE A 269 -2.18 9.44 -1.71
CA ILE A 269 -3.04 8.26 -1.51
C ILE A 269 -4.35 8.63 -0.80
N ASN A 270 -4.32 9.59 0.13
CA ASN A 270 -5.54 10.07 0.80
C ASN A 270 -6.55 10.63 -0.20
N ASP A 271 -6.08 11.39 -1.19
CA ASP A 271 -6.92 11.92 -2.26
C ASP A 271 -7.47 10.81 -3.17
N LEU A 272 -6.63 9.83 -3.51
CA LEU A 272 -7.02 8.68 -4.33
C LEU A 272 -7.99 7.74 -3.61
N ALA A 273 -7.93 7.63 -2.28
CA ALA A 273 -8.83 6.76 -1.53
C ALA A 273 -10.31 7.17 -1.67
N VAL A 274 -10.58 8.45 -1.99
CA VAL A 274 -11.94 8.96 -2.15
C VAL A 274 -12.55 8.53 -3.49
N GLY A 275 -13.22 7.37 -3.48
CA GLY A 275 -14.01 6.88 -4.61
C GLY A 275 -13.36 5.83 -5.48
N ASN A 276 -12.11 5.50 -5.21
CA ASN A 276 -11.43 4.40 -5.85
C ASN A 276 -11.40 3.18 -4.93
N SER A 277 -11.42 1.99 -5.51
CA SER A 277 -11.02 0.77 -4.82
C SER A 277 -9.49 0.65 -4.94
N LEU A 278 -8.78 0.71 -3.82
CA LEU A 278 -7.32 0.68 -3.80
C LEU A 278 -6.78 -0.74 -3.63
N ILE A 279 -5.84 -1.10 -4.50
CA ILE A 279 -5.13 -2.37 -4.49
C ILE A 279 -3.67 -2.14 -4.17
N TYR A 280 -3.28 -2.45 -2.94
CA TYR A 280 -1.92 -2.29 -2.48
C TYR A 280 -1.06 -3.46 -2.93
N THR A 281 0.06 -3.16 -3.59
CA THR A 281 1.01 -4.15 -4.10
C THR A 281 2.42 -3.85 -3.58
N PRO A 282 2.70 -4.18 -2.30
CA PRO A 282 4.02 -4.02 -1.72
C PRO A 282 5.03 -5.07 -2.21
N SER A 283 6.31 -4.68 -2.29
CA SER A 283 7.44 -5.61 -2.37
C SER A 283 7.49 -6.50 -1.13
N HIS A 284 7.96 -7.74 -1.25
CA HIS A 284 8.03 -8.67 -0.12
C HIS A 284 9.47 -9.00 0.30
N ARG A 285 9.99 -8.29 1.31
CA ARG A 285 11.36 -8.44 1.83
C ARG A 285 11.45 -9.04 3.23
N SER A 286 10.40 -8.95 4.06
CA SER A 286 10.37 -9.47 5.44
C SER A 286 8.99 -9.99 5.83
N HIS A 287 8.90 -10.86 6.85
CA HIS A 287 7.62 -11.32 7.36
C HIS A 287 6.84 -10.22 8.11
N ILE A 288 7.47 -9.08 8.43
CA ILE A 288 6.79 -7.95 9.06
C ILE A 288 6.12 -7.01 8.04
N ASP A 289 6.34 -7.20 6.73
CA ASP A 289 5.81 -6.33 5.67
C ASP A 289 4.27 -6.20 5.73
N TYR A 290 3.58 -7.32 5.96
CA TYR A 290 2.11 -7.38 6.11
C TYR A 290 1.61 -6.46 7.24
N LEU A 291 2.41 -6.28 8.29
CA LEU A 291 2.08 -5.48 9.45
C LEU A 291 2.50 -4.02 9.26
N ALA A 292 3.57 -3.76 8.49
CA ALA A 292 4.06 -2.41 8.19
C ALA A 292 3.00 -1.58 7.47
N LEU A 293 2.47 -2.07 6.35
CA LEU A 293 1.44 -1.33 5.59
C LEU A 293 0.15 -1.18 6.40
N SER A 294 -0.31 -2.24 7.06
CA SER A 294 -1.52 -2.18 7.89
C SER A 294 -1.39 -1.18 9.04
N TYR A 295 -0.23 -1.12 9.69
CA TYR A 295 0.07 -0.13 10.73
C TYR A 295 -0.01 1.29 10.16
N GLU A 296 0.66 1.55 9.04
CA GLU A 296 0.67 2.86 8.41
C GLU A 296 -0.70 3.34 7.94
N LEU A 297 -1.48 2.45 7.32
CA LEU A 297 -2.84 2.77 6.91
C LEU A 297 -3.72 3.07 8.13
N TYR A 298 -3.52 2.34 9.23
CA TYR A 298 -4.24 2.58 10.49
C TYR A 298 -3.85 3.92 11.13
N THR A 299 -2.56 4.23 11.20
CA THR A 299 -2.06 5.47 11.82
C THR A 299 -2.47 6.71 11.04
N ASN A 300 -2.58 6.60 9.71
CA ASN A 300 -2.99 7.65 8.78
C ASN A 300 -4.52 7.70 8.48
N ASN A 301 -5.34 7.01 9.27
CA ASN A 301 -6.82 7.03 9.14
C ASN A 301 -7.37 6.54 7.78
N LEU A 302 -6.64 5.65 7.11
CA LEU A 302 -7.09 4.98 5.89
C LEU A 302 -7.79 3.65 6.19
N MET A 303 -8.46 3.13 5.18
CA MET A 303 -9.07 1.79 5.26
C MET A 303 -7.97 0.71 5.35
N LEU A 304 -8.11 -0.15 6.35
CA LEU A 304 -7.31 -1.36 6.46
C LEU A 304 -7.64 -2.33 5.31
N PRO A 305 -6.62 -2.91 4.64
CA PRO A 305 -6.83 -3.79 3.53
C PRO A 305 -7.24 -5.19 3.96
N GLN A 306 -7.89 -5.90 3.06
CA GLN A 306 -8.04 -7.35 3.11
C GLN A 306 -6.78 -7.97 2.51
N ILE A 307 -6.03 -8.71 3.32
CA ILE A 307 -4.67 -9.15 2.97
C ILE A 307 -4.72 -10.58 2.42
N VAL A 308 -4.26 -10.78 1.19
CA VAL A 308 -4.08 -12.13 0.62
C VAL A 308 -2.92 -12.82 1.33
N ALA A 309 -3.19 -13.89 2.07
CA ALA A 309 -2.19 -14.66 2.79
C ALA A 309 -2.10 -16.12 2.31
N GLY A 310 -0.91 -16.69 2.30
CA GLY A 310 -0.72 -18.12 2.02
C GLY A 310 -1.26 -18.99 3.16
N LYS A 311 -1.94 -20.10 2.84
CA LYS A 311 -2.50 -21.06 3.82
C LYS A 311 -1.48 -21.60 4.82
N ASN A 312 -0.19 -21.63 4.47
CA ASN A 312 0.90 -22.00 5.38
C ASN A 312 1.01 -21.10 6.61
N LEU A 313 0.43 -19.89 6.57
CA LEU A 313 0.40 -18.95 7.68
C LEU A 313 -0.80 -19.16 8.62
N ASN A 314 -1.77 -20.01 8.24
CA ASN A 314 -2.97 -20.29 9.04
C ASN A 314 -2.71 -21.34 10.12
N LEU A 315 -1.83 -21.00 11.08
CA LEU A 315 -1.50 -21.84 12.24
C LEU A 315 -2.54 -21.68 13.36
N PRO A 316 -2.65 -22.62 14.31
CA PRO A 316 -3.44 -22.43 15.52
C PRO A 316 -3.05 -21.12 16.23
N ILE A 317 -4.03 -20.38 16.74
CA ILE A 317 -3.88 -19.05 17.39
C ILE A 317 -3.47 -17.95 16.41
N LEU A 318 -2.32 -18.09 15.75
CA LEU A 318 -1.77 -17.05 14.88
C LEU A 318 -2.61 -16.82 13.62
N GLY A 319 -3.18 -17.87 13.03
CA GLY A 319 -4.13 -17.75 11.94
C GLY A 319 -5.36 -16.91 12.34
N ARG A 320 -5.84 -17.05 13.59
CA ARG A 320 -6.96 -16.24 14.11
C ARG A 320 -6.56 -14.78 14.25
N ILE A 321 -5.38 -14.51 14.81
CA ILE A 321 -4.79 -13.16 14.90
C ILE A 321 -4.73 -12.51 13.51
N LEU A 322 -4.16 -13.19 12.52
CA LEU A 322 -4.08 -12.67 11.15
C LEU A 322 -5.47 -12.43 10.52
N ARG A 323 -6.44 -13.33 10.70
CA ARG A 323 -7.83 -13.13 10.21
C ARG A 323 -8.47 -11.89 10.83
N ASN A 324 -8.21 -11.65 12.11
CA ASN A 324 -8.67 -10.50 12.85
C ASN A 324 -8.03 -9.18 12.36
N GLY A 325 -6.81 -9.25 11.82
CA GLY A 325 -6.14 -8.15 11.13
C GLY A 325 -6.59 -7.91 9.68
N GLY A 326 -7.40 -8.80 9.10
CA GLY A 326 -7.87 -8.69 7.70
C GLY A 326 -7.29 -9.73 6.74
N ALA A 327 -6.48 -10.68 7.21
CA ALA A 327 -5.95 -11.72 6.35
C ALA A 327 -7.02 -12.73 5.91
N PHE A 328 -7.07 -13.02 4.61
CA PHE A 328 -7.83 -14.11 4.03
C PHE A 328 -6.88 -15.08 3.32
N PHE A 329 -7.17 -16.37 3.42
CA PHE A 329 -6.18 -17.41 3.10
C PHE A 329 -6.40 -18.06 1.75
N MET A 330 -5.31 -18.16 1.00
CA MET A 330 -5.24 -18.77 -0.32
C MET A 330 -4.36 -20.03 -0.29
N ARG A 331 -4.78 -21.08 -1.00
CA ARG A 331 -3.94 -22.25 -1.25
C ARG A 331 -2.85 -21.93 -2.28
N ARG A 332 -1.68 -22.59 -2.19
CA ARG A 332 -0.58 -22.40 -3.15
C ARG A 332 -0.94 -22.77 -4.59
N SER A 333 -1.80 -23.76 -4.77
CA SER A 333 -2.35 -24.16 -6.04
C SER A 333 -3.81 -24.51 -5.84
N PHE A 334 -4.65 -24.15 -6.81
CA PHE A 334 -6.08 -24.47 -6.79
C PHE A 334 -6.31 -25.85 -7.43
N GLY A 335 -5.35 -26.35 -8.19
CA GLY A 335 -5.43 -27.63 -8.89
C GLY A 335 -6.70 -27.72 -9.76
N PRO A 336 -7.26 -28.92 -9.96
CA PRO A 336 -8.51 -29.11 -10.70
C PRO A 336 -9.76 -28.76 -9.87
N ASN A 337 -9.63 -28.15 -8.69
CA ASN A 337 -10.75 -27.89 -7.79
C ASN A 337 -11.52 -26.63 -8.19
N LYS A 338 -12.37 -26.77 -9.23
CA LYS A 338 -13.21 -25.69 -9.77
C LYS A 338 -14.08 -25.02 -8.68
N LEU A 339 -14.68 -25.81 -7.79
CA LEU A 339 -15.49 -25.29 -6.67
C LEU A 339 -14.68 -24.35 -5.75
N TYR A 340 -13.45 -24.72 -5.37
CA TYR A 340 -12.60 -23.84 -4.57
C TYR A 340 -12.25 -22.55 -5.32
N SER A 341 -11.87 -22.66 -6.61
CA SER A 341 -11.57 -21.50 -7.45
C SER A 341 -12.75 -20.53 -7.54
N LYS A 342 -13.96 -21.04 -7.71
CA LYS A 342 -15.20 -20.24 -7.77
C LYS A 342 -15.49 -19.55 -6.44
N VAL A 343 -15.40 -20.28 -5.33
CA VAL A 343 -15.62 -19.71 -3.99
C VAL A 343 -14.58 -18.61 -3.68
N PHE A 344 -13.33 -18.82 -4.07
CA PHE A 344 -12.27 -17.81 -3.87
C PHE A 344 -12.47 -16.57 -4.76
N PHE A 345 -12.77 -16.77 -6.03
CA PHE A 345 -13.07 -15.67 -6.95
C PHE A 345 -14.27 -14.85 -6.47
N GLU A 346 -15.37 -15.49 -6.07
CA GLU A 346 -16.54 -14.79 -5.56
C GLU A 346 -16.27 -14.07 -4.25
N HIS A 347 -15.43 -14.62 -3.37
CA HIS A 347 -14.96 -13.88 -2.20
C HIS A 347 -14.26 -12.57 -2.62
N LEU A 348 -13.26 -12.65 -3.51
CA LEU A 348 -12.53 -11.49 -4.00
C LEU A 348 -13.49 -10.48 -4.65
N ARG A 349 -14.33 -10.93 -5.59
CA ARG A 349 -15.34 -10.11 -6.28
C ARG A 349 -16.26 -9.38 -5.29
N LYS A 350 -16.73 -10.06 -4.24
CA LYS A 350 -17.60 -9.44 -3.21
C LYS A 350 -16.85 -8.40 -2.38
N LEU A 351 -15.56 -8.58 -2.11
CA LEU A 351 -14.75 -7.55 -1.45
C LEU A 351 -14.64 -6.30 -2.34
N PHE A 352 -14.35 -6.47 -3.63
CA PHE A 352 -14.29 -5.37 -4.60
C PHE A 352 -15.63 -4.65 -4.75
N GLN A 353 -16.74 -5.37 -4.94
CA GLN A 353 -18.08 -4.79 -5.09
C GLN A 353 -18.48 -3.94 -3.88
N ARG A 354 -18.03 -4.36 -2.69
CA ARG A 354 -18.26 -3.63 -1.45
C ARG A 354 -17.29 -2.47 -1.27
N GLY A 355 -16.26 -2.36 -2.09
CA GLY A 355 -15.23 -1.32 -2.04
C GLY A 355 -14.28 -1.47 -0.85
N TYR A 356 -13.88 -2.71 -0.54
CA TYR A 356 -12.74 -2.97 0.34
C TYR A 356 -11.43 -2.73 -0.42
N SER A 357 -10.43 -2.20 0.27
CA SER A 357 -9.05 -2.27 -0.19
C SER A 357 -8.53 -3.69 -0.05
N ILE A 358 -7.65 -4.08 -0.96
CA ILE A 358 -6.99 -5.39 -0.92
C ILE A 358 -5.49 -5.17 -0.97
N GLU A 359 -4.76 -5.97 -0.21
CA GLU A 359 -3.31 -6.04 -0.22
C GLU A 359 -2.88 -7.43 -0.69
N PHE A 360 -1.94 -7.49 -1.62
CA PHE A 360 -1.26 -8.73 -1.95
C PHE A 360 0.16 -8.45 -2.43
N PHE A 361 1.06 -9.40 -2.18
CA PHE A 361 2.43 -9.32 -2.69
C PHE A 361 2.45 -9.85 -4.13
N PRO A 362 2.73 -9.00 -5.14
CA PRO A 362 2.72 -9.42 -6.54
C PRO A 362 3.70 -10.56 -6.81
N GLU A 363 4.82 -10.62 -6.09
CA GLU A 363 5.82 -11.69 -6.12
C GLU A 363 5.27 -13.07 -5.66
N GLY A 364 4.21 -13.08 -4.87
CA GLY A 364 3.60 -14.28 -4.26
C GLY A 364 4.42 -14.93 -3.13
N GLY A 365 5.60 -14.42 -2.83
CA GLY A 365 6.46 -14.87 -1.74
C GLY A 365 7.59 -13.89 -1.48
N ARG A 366 8.24 -14.03 -0.32
CA ARG A 366 9.34 -13.16 0.10
C ARG A 366 10.62 -13.44 -0.69
N THR A 367 11.30 -12.39 -1.12
CA THR A 367 12.64 -12.51 -1.69
C THR A 367 13.66 -12.97 -0.66
N ARG A 368 14.58 -13.83 -1.08
CA ARG A 368 15.72 -14.30 -0.25
C ARG A 368 17.05 -13.72 -0.71
N THR A 369 17.07 -13.18 -1.92
CA THR A 369 18.24 -12.57 -2.54
C THR A 369 18.24 -11.05 -2.41
N GLY A 370 17.10 -10.43 -2.08
CA GLY A 370 16.92 -8.97 -2.06
C GLY A 370 16.33 -8.40 -3.36
N ARG A 371 16.40 -9.16 -4.46
CA ARG A 371 15.79 -8.76 -5.75
C ARG A 371 14.30 -9.02 -5.76
N LEU A 372 13.56 -8.20 -6.50
CA LEU A 372 12.17 -8.47 -6.80
C LEU A 372 12.04 -9.79 -7.60
N LEU A 373 11.04 -10.60 -7.25
CA LEU A 373 10.69 -11.81 -7.98
C LEU A 373 9.70 -11.51 -9.11
N SER A 374 9.61 -12.41 -10.09
CA SER A 374 8.58 -12.27 -11.14
C SER A 374 7.16 -12.28 -10.55
N PRO A 375 6.28 -11.39 -11.03
CA PRO A 375 4.94 -11.27 -10.50
C PRO A 375 4.10 -12.52 -10.84
N ARG A 376 3.25 -12.92 -9.91
CA ARG A 376 2.33 -14.06 -10.05
C ARG A 376 1.01 -13.57 -10.66
N PRO A 377 0.60 -14.10 -11.83
CA PRO A 377 -0.56 -13.57 -12.55
C PRO A 377 -1.90 -13.84 -11.86
N GLY A 378 -2.01 -14.87 -11.01
CA GLY A 378 -3.30 -15.38 -10.54
C GLY A 378 -4.19 -14.38 -9.79
N ILE A 379 -3.66 -13.61 -8.84
CA ILE A 379 -4.45 -12.59 -8.16
C ILE A 379 -4.75 -11.42 -9.12
N ILE A 380 -3.76 -10.99 -9.91
CA ILE A 380 -3.90 -9.89 -10.86
C ILE A 380 -5.03 -10.18 -11.86
N SER A 381 -5.06 -11.39 -12.45
CA SER A 381 -6.10 -11.79 -13.40
C SER A 381 -7.48 -11.84 -12.77
N MET A 382 -7.60 -12.33 -11.53
CA MET A 382 -8.87 -12.33 -10.79
C MET A 382 -9.36 -10.91 -10.49
N ILE A 383 -8.46 -9.96 -10.25
CA ILE A 383 -8.80 -8.55 -10.04
C ILE A 383 -9.30 -7.92 -11.35
N ILE A 384 -8.54 -8.06 -12.44
CA ILE A 384 -8.94 -7.56 -13.78
C ILE A 384 -10.33 -8.09 -14.14
N LYS A 385 -10.54 -9.39 -13.95
CA LYS A 385 -11.82 -10.03 -14.22
C LYS A 385 -12.94 -9.55 -13.32
N SER A 386 -12.66 -9.36 -12.03
CA SER A 386 -13.67 -8.81 -11.11
C SER A 386 -14.07 -7.38 -11.49
N PHE A 387 -13.15 -6.62 -12.08
CA PHE A 387 -13.35 -5.26 -12.56
C PHE A 387 -14.15 -5.19 -13.87
N GLN A 388 -14.07 -6.21 -14.73
CA GLN A 388 -14.83 -6.30 -15.99
C GLN A 388 -16.34 -6.02 -15.81
N ASP A 389 -16.93 -6.56 -14.75
CA ASP A 389 -18.36 -6.45 -14.46
C ASP A 389 -18.69 -5.26 -13.51
N MET A 390 -17.83 -4.24 -13.41
CA MET A 390 -18.02 -3.10 -12.49
C MET A 390 -18.15 -1.76 -13.21
N ASP A 391 -19.33 -1.15 -13.09
CA ASP A 391 -19.61 0.16 -13.72
C ASP A 391 -19.35 1.37 -12.80
N GLU A 392 -19.43 1.19 -11.47
CA GLU A 392 -19.56 2.33 -10.53
C GLU A 392 -18.26 2.79 -9.84
N ARG A 393 -17.15 2.04 -9.94
CA ARG A 393 -15.91 2.37 -9.20
C ARG A 393 -14.67 2.11 -10.01
N ASP A 394 -13.79 3.10 -10.02
CA ASP A 394 -12.43 2.95 -10.55
C ASP A 394 -11.56 2.12 -9.59
N VAL A 395 -10.63 1.36 -10.17
CA VAL A 395 -9.66 0.54 -9.44
C VAL A 395 -8.26 1.09 -9.70
N LYS A 396 -7.51 1.36 -8.63
CA LYS A 396 -6.13 1.82 -8.71
C LYS A 396 -5.21 0.81 -8.04
N PHE A 397 -4.20 0.33 -8.76
CA PHE A 397 -3.09 -0.38 -8.14
C PHE A 397 -2.10 0.62 -7.57
N LEU A 398 -1.61 0.35 -6.36
CA LEU A 398 -0.64 1.16 -5.61
C LEU A 398 0.62 0.33 -5.37
N PRO A 399 1.60 0.41 -6.29
CA PRO A 399 2.95 -0.12 -6.11
C PRO A 399 3.59 0.46 -4.85
N ILE A 400 4.16 -0.37 -3.99
CA ILE A 400 4.81 0.07 -2.75
C ILE A 400 6.18 -0.59 -2.64
N SER A 401 7.22 0.22 -2.45
CA SER A 401 8.55 -0.25 -2.08
C SER A 401 8.70 -0.24 -0.56
N ILE A 402 9.12 -1.36 0.01
CA ILE A 402 9.45 -1.46 1.45
C ILE A 402 10.94 -1.68 1.58
N SER A 403 11.62 -0.81 2.33
CA SER A 403 13.08 -0.85 2.51
C SER A 403 13.46 -0.85 3.98
N TYR A 404 14.42 -1.70 4.35
CA TYR A 404 14.91 -1.82 5.72
C TYR A 404 16.41 -1.63 5.76
N GLU A 405 16.91 -0.94 6.77
CA GLU A 405 18.34 -0.97 7.10
C GLU A 405 18.75 -2.38 7.56
N LYS A 406 17.91 -3.07 8.33
CA LYS A 406 18.16 -4.46 8.72
C LYS A 406 16.88 -5.27 8.87
N VAL A 407 16.77 -6.39 8.17
CA VAL A 407 15.65 -7.34 8.33
C VAL A 407 15.89 -8.30 9.50
N LEU A 408 14.82 -8.72 10.17
CA LEU A 408 14.88 -9.68 11.28
C LEU A 408 15.40 -11.06 10.82
N GLU A 409 15.16 -11.41 9.57
CA GLU A 409 15.40 -12.77 9.03
C GLU A 409 16.75 -12.95 8.34
N GLY A 410 17.66 -11.97 8.49
CA GLY A 410 18.96 -11.97 7.81
C GLY A 410 19.76 -13.26 8.01
N LYS A 411 19.78 -13.81 9.24
CA LYS A 411 20.51 -15.07 9.55
C LYS A 411 19.88 -16.31 8.90
N SER A 412 18.56 -16.33 8.67
CA SER A 412 17.90 -17.44 7.96
C SER A 412 18.17 -17.39 6.47
N HIS A 413 18.24 -16.20 5.86
CA HIS A 413 18.56 -16.04 4.44
C HIS A 413 19.94 -16.62 4.09
N LEU A 414 20.94 -16.37 4.94
CA LEU A 414 22.28 -16.95 4.81
C LEU A 414 22.31 -18.48 4.80
N LYS A 415 21.51 -19.13 5.64
CA LYS A 415 21.49 -20.60 5.75
C LYS A 415 20.85 -21.25 4.52
N GLU A 416 19.82 -20.61 3.96
CA GLU A 416 19.11 -21.11 2.78
C GLU A 416 19.87 -20.84 1.47
N SER A 417 20.57 -19.71 1.36
CA SER A 417 21.45 -19.41 0.21
C SER A 417 22.62 -20.38 0.07
N ARG A 418 22.96 -21.12 1.13
CA ARG A 418 23.98 -22.20 1.14
C ARG A 418 23.41 -23.59 0.78
N GLY A 419 22.25 -23.65 0.13
CA GLY A 419 21.69 -24.90 -0.40
C GLY A 419 21.02 -25.81 0.64
N GLN A 420 20.85 -25.36 1.89
CA GLN A 420 20.09 -26.13 2.88
C GLN A 420 18.60 -26.21 2.49
N LYS A 421 18.01 -27.40 2.59
CA LYS A 421 16.60 -27.64 2.21
C LYS A 421 15.68 -26.62 2.87
N LYS A 422 14.82 -26.02 2.04
CA LYS A 422 13.71 -25.13 2.41
C LYS A 422 12.97 -25.68 3.64
N LYS A 423 13.23 -25.12 4.82
CA LYS A 423 12.37 -25.39 5.97
C LYS A 423 11.01 -24.74 5.69
N LYS A 424 9.92 -25.40 6.06
CA LYS A 424 8.58 -24.79 5.97
C LYS A 424 8.58 -23.58 6.92
N GLU A 425 8.82 -22.40 6.38
CA GLU A 425 8.73 -21.15 7.13
C GLU A 425 7.32 -21.03 7.72
N SER A 426 7.27 -21.03 9.05
CA SER A 426 6.07 -20.78 9.83
C SER A 426 6.37 -19.50 10.61
N LEU A 427 5.42 -18.57 10.72
CA LEU A 427 5.63 -17.37 11.55
C LEU A 427 5.98 -17.72 13.02
N MET A 428 5.73 -18.96 13.46
CA MET A 428 6.21 -19.49 14.74
C MET A 428 7.74 -19.44 14.88
N SER A 429 8.50 -19.58 13.78
CA SER A 429 9.95 -19.45 13.80
C SER A 429 10.41 -18.03 14.07
N ILE A 430 9.60 -17.01 13.75
CA ILE A 430 9.88 -15.59 14.07
C ILE A 430 9.78 -15.39 15.58
N PHE A 431 8.73 -15.91 16.22
CA PHE A 431 8.56 -15.80 17.67
C PHE A 431 9.57 -16.66 18.45
N SER A 432 10.11 -17.73 17.86
CA SER A 432 11.23 -18.46 18.48
C SER A 432 12.56 -17.67 18.48
N THR A 433 12.61 -16.54 17.76
CA THR A 433 13.78 -15.66 17.66
C THR A 433 13.63 -14.38 18.49
N ILE A 434 12.87 -14.40 19.59
CA ILE A 434 12.72 -13.28 20.54
C ILE A 434 14.07 -12.67 21.00
N GLY A 435 15.17 -13.44 20.96
CA GLY A 435 16.52 -12.90 21.18
C GLY A 435 16.98 -11.88 20.14
N ASP A 436 16.67 -12.09 18.85
CA ASP A 436 17.03 -11.15 17.76
C ASP A 436 16.10 -9.92 17.73
N PHE A 437 14.94 -9.96 18.40
CA PHE A 437 14.06 -8.81 18.62
C PHE A 437 14.66 -7.75 19.56
N ARG A 438 15.80 -7.99 20.21
CA ARG A 438 16.46 -7.02 21.12
C ARG A 438 17.57 -6.18 20.46
N GLY A 439 17.91 -6.44 19.18
CA GLY A 439 18.95 -5.72 18.43
C GLY A 439 18.42 -4.52 17.65
N TYR A 440 19.15 -3.40 17.63
CA TYR A 440 18.79 -2.20 16.84
C TYR A 440 18.75 -2.55 15.34
N LEU A 441 17.70 -2.12 14.64
CA LEU A 441 17.42 -2.48 13.24
C LEU A 441 17.52 -1.29 12.26
N GLY A 442 17.76 -0.07 12.77
CA GLY A 442 17.87 1.14 11.96
C GLY A 442 16.52 1.66 11.49
N ASN A 443 16.44 2.19 10.28
CA ASN A 443 15.21 2.72 9.71
C ASN A 443 14.46 1.67 8.88
N ALA A 444 13.13 1.82 8.85
CA ALA A 444 12.26 1.17 7.89
C ALA A 444 11.54 2.24 7.07
N TYR A 445 11.34 1.99 5.79
CA TYR A 445 10.70 2.92 4.87
C TYR A 445 9.60 2.19 4.09
N LEU A 446 8.47 2.87 3.92
CA LEU A 446 7.38 2.47 3.05
C LEU A 446 7.10 3.62 2.08
N GLN A 447 7.43 3.39 0.80
CA GLN A 447 7.27 4.42 -0.22
C GLN A 447 6.27 3.99 -1.30
N PHE A 448 5.29 4.85 -1.56
CA PHE A 448 4.35 4.66 -2.66
C PHE A 448 4.99 5.04 -3.99
N GLY A 449 4.87 4.14 -4.96
CA GLY A 449 5.18 4.40 -6.36
C GLY A 449 3.99 4.99 -7.11
N GLU A 450 4.20 5.26 -8.40
CA GLU A 450 3.16 5.84 -9.25
C GLU A 450 1.94 4.91 -9.35
N PRO A 451 0.72 5.41 -9.03
CA PRO A 451 -0.51 4.63 -9.14
C PRO A 451 -0.79 4.19 -10.58
N ILE A 452 -1.34 2.99 -10.73
CA ILE A 452 -1.80 2.48 -12.03
C ILE A 452 -3.32 2.48 -12.04
N ASP A 453 -3.91 3.30 -12.91
CA ASP A 453 -5.35 3.24 -13.17
C ASP A 453 -5.68 2.03 -14.03
N LEU A 454 -6.46 1.10 -13.48
CA LEU A 454 -6.77 -0.15 -14.17
C LEU A 454 -7.56 0.09 -15.46
N LYS A 455 -8.54 0.99 -15.44
CA LYS A 455 -9.37 1.28 -16.62
C LYS A 455 -8.56 1.82 -17.79
N SER A 456 -7.76 2.84 -17.55
CA SER A 456 -6.84 3.45 -18.52
C SER A 456 -5.81 2.44 -19.02
N PHE A 457 -5.26 1.62 -18.11
CA PHE A 457 -4.33 0.56 -18.48
C PHE A 457 -4.97 -0.46 -19.43
N LEU A 458 -6.18 -0.93 -19.12
CA LEU A 458 -6.92 -1.87 -19.97
C LEU A 458 -7.33 -1.23 -21.31
N ASN A 459 -7.83 0.01 -21.31
CA ASN A 459 -8.17 0.73 -22.54
C ASN A 459 -6.96 0.85 -23.49
N LYS A 460 -5.75 1.02 -22.95
CA LYS A 460 -4.52 1.12 -23.73
C LYS A 460 -4.05 -0.22 -24.29
N HIS A 461 -4.12 -1.28 -23.49
CA HIS A 461 -3.50 -2.57 -23.81
C HIS A 461 -4.47 -3.63 -24.33
N SER A 462 -5.77 -3.45 -24.14
CA SER A 462 -6.82 -4.38 -24.58
C SER A 462 -8.14 -3.61 -24.80
N PRO A 463 -8.29 -2.77 -25.86
CA PRO A 463 -9.41 -1.84 -26.02
C PRO A 463 -10.82 -2.45 -25.90
N ASN A 464 -11.00 -3.70 -26.33
CA ASN A 464 -12.29 -4.42 -26.32
C ASN A 464 -12.54 -5.21 -25.03
N TRP A 465 -11.78 -4.94 -23.95
CA TRP A 465 -11.86 -5.70 -22.70
C TRP A 465 -13.23 -5.67 -22.02
N GLN A 466 -14.10 -4.71 -22.34
CA GLN A 466 -15.46 -4.65 -21.77
C GLN A 466 -16.41 -5.63 -22.45
N ASP A 467 -16.29 -5.78 -23.76
CA ASP A 467 -17.19 -6.63 -24.56
C ASP A 467 -16.77 -8.10 -24.56
N ASP A 468 -15.46 -8.37 -24.47
CA ASP A 468 -14.89 -9.72 -24.49
C ASP A 468 -14.94 -10.39 -23.10
N VAL A 469 -16.14 -10.78 -22.65
CA VAL A 469 -16.39 -11.40 -21.33
C VAL A 469 -15.62 -12.71 -21.17
N VAL A 470 -14.72 -12.76 -20.18
CA VAL A 470 -13.90 -13.95 -19.91
C VAL A 470 -14.67 -14.93 -19.01
N ASP A 471 -14.93 -16.15 -19.48
CA ASP A 471 -15.51 -17.21 -18.65
C ASP A 471 -14.44 -17.92 -17.79
N LEU A 472 -14.70 -18.15 -16.50
CA LEU A 472 -13.84 -18.92 -15.58
C LEU A 472 -13.87 -20.43 -15.86
N ASN A 473 -14.88 -20.91 -16.57
CA ASN A 473 -15.15 -22.34 -16.75
C ASN A 473 -14.38 -22.98 -17.90
N LYS A 474 -13.89 -22.17 -18.85
CA LYS A 474 -13.23 -22.66 -20.04
C LYS A 474 -11.71 -22.57 -19.85
N ASP A 475 -11.05 -23.74 -19.83
CA ASP A 475 -9.59 -23.90 -19.84
C ASP A 475 -8.87 -23.27 -21.07
N THR A 476 -9.60 -22.53 -21.91
CA THR A 476 -9.11 -21.73 -23.03
C THR A 476 -8.48 -20.39 -22.61
N GLU A 477 -8.31 -20.12 -21.31
CA GLU A 477 -7.70 -18.88 -20.78
C GLU A 477 -6.34 -18.54 -21.42
N LYS A 478 -5.56 -19.52 -21.89
CA LYS A 478 -4.25 -19.29 -22.53
C LYS A 478 -4.29 -18.45 -23.83
N LYS A 479 -5.45 -18.25 -24.47
CA LYS A 479 -5.61 -17.42 -25.69
C LYS A 479 -6.50 -16.19 -25.49
N SER A 480 -6.81 -15.83 -24.24
CA SER A 480 -7.65 -14.66 -23.95
C SER A 480 -6.80 -13.39 -23.84
N TRP A 481 -7.39 -12.22 -24.15
CA TRP A 481 -6.77 -10.91 -23.90
C TRP A 481 -6.30 -10.76 -22.44
N LEU A 482 -7.00 -11.40 -21.50
CA LEU A 482 -6.64 -11.43 -20.08
C LEU A 482 -5.26 -12.06 -19.84
N TYR A 483 -4.91 -13.12 -20.58
CA TYR A 483 -3.61 -13.79 -20.45
C TYR A 483 -2.46 -12.93 -20.98
N GLU A 484 -2.72 -12.08 -21.98
CA GLU A 484 -1.73 -11.17 -22.56
C GLU A 484 -1.51 -9.92 -21.69
N VAL A 485 -2.60 -9.33 -21.19
CA VAL A 485 -2.53 -8.07 -20.43
C VAL A 485 -2.08 -8.27 -18.98
N THR A 486 -2.33 -9.45 -18.39
CA THR A 486 -2.00 -9.72 -16.98
C THR A 486 -0.49 -9.64 -16.70
N PRO A 487 0.40 -10.27 -17.50
CA PRO A 487 1.85 -10.11 -17.37
C PRO A 487 2.32 -8.68 -17.56
N LEU A 488 1.69 -7.90 -18.46
CA LEU A 488 2.03 -6.49 -18.68
C LEU A 488 1.72 -5.66 -17.43
N LEU A 489 0.54 -5.85 -16.83
CA LEU A 489 0.17 -5.17 -15.58
C LEU A 489 1.09 -5.59 -14.43
N GLY A 490 1.39 -6.89 -14.32
CA GLY A 490 2.34 -7.41 -13.33
C GLY A 490 3.72 -6.75 -13.47
N ASN A 491 4.26 -6.68 -14.69
CA ASN A 491 5.55 -6.03 -14.94
C ASN A 491 5.50 -4.53 -14.61
N ARG A 492 4.43 -3.83 -14.98
CA ARG A 492 4.27 -2.41 -14.66
C ARG A 492 4.22 -2.18 -13.14
N ILE A 493 3.57 -3.05 -12.37
CA ILE A 493 3.59 -3.00 -10.91
C ILE A 493 5.02 -3.13 -10.39
N MET A 494 5.77 -4.15 -10.83
CA MET A 494 7.15 -4.37 -10.37
C MET A 494 8.09 -3.21 -10.74
N THR A 495 7.93 -2.67 -11.94
CA THR A 495 8.67 -1.50 -12.42
C THR A 495 8.41 -0.27 -11.54
N ASN A 496 7.13 0.01 -11.23
CA ASN A 496 6.77 1.13 -10.36
C ASN A 496 7.21 0.93 -8.90
N ILE A 497 7.32 -0.31 -8.40
CA ILE A 497 7.96 -0.61 -7.11
C ILE A 497 9.44 -0.21 -7.15
N ASN A 498 10.17 -0.62 -8.18
CA ASN A 498 11.59 -0.30 -8.32
C ASN A 498 11.85 1.21 -8.47
N ASN A 499 11.00 1.92 -9.22
CA ASN A 499 11.08 3.37 -9.37
C ASN A 499 10.92 4.14 -8.05
N ALA A 500 10.29 3.54 -7.04
CA ALA A 500 9.99 4.14 -5.75
C ALA A 500 10.90 3.62 -4.62
N THR A 501 12.12 3.20 -4.96
CA THR A 501 13.07 2.60 -4.01
C THR A 501 13.74 3.66 -3.12
N VAL A 502 13.75 3.40 -1.81
CA VAL A 502 14.61 4.12 -0.86
C VAL A 502 15.95 3.38 -0.77
N VAL A 503 17.03 4.08 -1.11
CA VAL A 503 18.40 3.61 -0.97
C VAL A 503 18.79 3.71 0.50
N THR A 504 19.08 2.57 1.13
CA THR A 504 19.43 2.50 2.55
C THR A 504 20.93 2.57 2.77
N SER A 505 21.35 2.95 3.98
CA SER A 505 22.76 2.98 4.38
C SER A 505 23.38 1.59 4.23
N SER A 506 22.65 0.55 4.62
CA SER A 506 23.03 -0.86 4.44
C SER A 506 23.20 -1.25 2.99
N SER A 507 22.34 -0.77 2.07
CA SER A 507 22.46 -1.10 0.65
C SER A 507 23.69 -0.45 0.00
N LEU A 508 24.03 0.79 0.39
CA LEU A 508 25.24 1.48 -0.07
C LEU A 508 26.50 0.80 0.48
N PHE A 509 26.55 0.53 1.79
CA PHE A 509 27.66 -0.18 2.40
C PHE A 509 27.86 -1.58 1.78
N ALA A 510 26.77 -2.31 1.60
CA ALA A 510 26.79 -3.63 0.98
C ALA A 510 27.30 -3.61 -0.47
N SER A 511 26.95 -2.56 -1.21
CA SER A 511 27.46 -2.35 -2.57
C SER A 511 28.94 -1.99 -2.55
N ALA A 512 29.39 -1.18 -1.59
CA ALA A 512 30.77 -0.74 -1.45
C ALA A 512 31.78 -1.87 -1.14
N ILE A 513 31.32 -3.00 -0.60
CA ILE A 513 32.18 -4.13 -0.21
C ILE A 513 32.12 -5.34 -1.16
N SER A 514 31.38 -5.26 -2.27
CA SER A 514 30.96 -6.44 -3.05
C SER A 514 32.11 -7.31 -3.57
N ASP A 515 33.17 -6.69 -4.05
CA ASP A 515 34.38 -7.30 -4.63
C ASP A 515 35.51 -7.51 -3.62
N ILE A 516 35.36 -7.01 -2.38
CA ILE A 516 36.42 -7.07 -1.39
C ILE A 516 36.48 -8.46 -0.77
N VAL A 517 37.56 -9.20 -1.04
CA VAL A 517 37.77 -10.55 -0.51
C VAL A 517 38.34 -10.52 0.91
N ASP A 518 39.28 -9.61 1.18
CA ASP A 518 40.04 -9.51 2.44
C ASP A 518 39.16 -9.23 3.65
N GLU A 519 39.39 -9.93 4.76
CA GLU A 519 38.59 -9.73 5.98
C GLU A 519 38.73 -8.32 6.55
N GLU A 520 39.92 -7.72 6.40
CA GLU A 520 40.21 -6.36 6.81
C GLU A 520 39.95 -5.38 5.67
N ILE A 521 39.12 -4.37 5.92
CA ILE A 521 38.67 -3.41 4.90
C ILE A 521 39.00 -2.00 5.35
N ASP A 522 39.71 -1.25 4.50
CA ASP A 522 40.06 0.14 4.74
C ASP A 522 38.82 1.06 4.74
N LYS A 523 38.67 1.89 5.78
CA LYS A 523 37.51 2.78 5.95
C LYS A 523 37.52 3.95 4.96
N GLU A 524 38.68 4.49 4.57
CA GLU A 524 38.75 5.60 3.62
C GLU A 524 38.37 5.16 2.20
N ARG A 525 38.78 3.95 1.81
CA ARG A 525 38.32 3.28 0.58
C ARG A 525 36.80 3.15 0.57
N LEU A 526 36.19 2.70 1.67
CA LEU A 526 34.74 2.57 1.78
C LEU A 526 34.01 3.92 1.70
N VAL A 527 34.52 4.95 2.38
CA VAL A 527 33.97 6.31 2.27
C VAL A 527 33.97 6.76 0.82
N THR A 528 35.10 6.60 0.13
CA THR A 528 35.26 6.98 -1.29
C THR A 528 34.28 6.21 -2.19
N ARG A 529 34.14 4.90 -1.99
CA ARG A 529 33.19 4.07 -2.77
C ARG A 529 31.73 4.46 -2.53
N ILE A 530 31.34 4.70 -1.27
CA ILE A 530 29.97 5.11 -0.92
C ILE A 530 29.65 6.49 -1.51
N GLU A 531 30.57 7.45 -1.44
CA GLU A 531 30.38 8.78 -2.05
C GLU A 531 30.17 8.67 -3.57
N ASN A 532 30.95 7.83 -4.26
CA ASN A 532 30.78 7.61 -5.68
C ASN A 532 29.47 6.88 -6.02
N LEU A 533 29.06 5.88 -5.23
CA LEU A 533 27.75 5.23 -5.39
C LEU A 533 26.60 6.24 -5.31
N ILE A 534 26.62 7.13 -4.31
CA ILE A 534 25.61 8.19 -4.14
C ILE A 534 25.61 9.11 -5.37
N LYS A 535 26.78 9.61 -5.78
CA LYS A 535 26.91 10.49 -6.96
C LYS A 535 26.41 9.85 -8.25
N ILE A 536 26.70 8.55 -8.45
CA ILE A 536 26.27 7.80 -9.63
C ILE A 536 24.75 7.63 -9.64
N ILE A 537 24.14 7.25 -8.51
CA ILE A 537 22.68 7.13 -8.40
C ILE A 537 21.99 8.49 -8.61
N GLU A 538 22.57 9.56 -8.09
CA GLU A 538 22.04 10.91 -8.23
C GLU A 538 22.10 11.41 -9.68
N ILE A 539 23.25 11.26 -10.35
CA ILE A 539 23.43 11.73 -11.73
C ILE A 539 22.65 10.88 -12.75
N SER A 540 22.45 9.58 -12.50
CA SER A 540 21.73 8.71 -13.43
C SER A 540 20.25 9.06 -13.53
N ASN A 541 19.72 9.74 -12.48
CA ASN A 541 18.35 10.23 -12.36
C ASN A 541 17.31 9.18 -12.81
N TYR A 542 17.48 7.95 -12.33
CA TYR A 542 16.68 6.80 -12.77
C TYR A 542 15.16 7.03 -12.57
N SER A 543 14.78 7.65 -11.45
CA SER A 543 13.40 8.06 -11.15
C SER A 543 13.41 9.19 -10.11
N ASN A 544 12.50 10.14 -10.26
CA ASN A 544 12.31 11.25 -9.31
C ASN A 544 11.80 10.81 -7.92
N LEU A 545 11.33 9.56 -7.81
CA LEU A 545 10.90 8.97 -6.54
C LEU A 545 12.05 8.30 -5.80
N ILE A 546 13.23 8.10 -6.39
CA ILE A 546 14.36 7.51 -5.66
C ILE A 546 14.76 8.44 -4.51
N LYS A 547 14.96 7.85 -3.32
CA LYS A 547 15.42 8.56 -2.12
C LYS A 547 16.78 8.05 -1.70
N LEU A 548 17.74 8.96 -1.63
CA LEU A 548 19.07 8.74 -1.07
C LEU A 548 19.09 9.11 0.42
N PRO A 549 19.98 8.50 1.22
CA PRO A 549 20.12 8.84 2.62
C PRO A 549 20.67 10.26 2.79
N ASN A 550 20.07 11.05 3.68
CA ASN A 550 20.49 12.43 3.96
C ASN A 550 21.57 12.50 5.06
N ILE A 551 22.58 11.62 4.98
CA ILE A 551 23.70 11.54 5.93
C ILE A 551 25.01 11.31 5.18
N SER A 552 26.12 11.77 5.76
CA SER A 552 27.46 11.59 5.17
C SER A 552 27.89 10.13 5.14
N SER A 553 28.83 9.78 4.26
CA SER A 553 29.40 8.42 4.16
C SER A 553 30.05 7.95 5.46
N LYS A 554 30.66 8.86 6.24
CA LYS A 554 31.18 8.53 7.58
C LYS A 554 30.06 8.19 8.56
N GLN A 555 28.95 8.94 8.54
CA GLN A 555 27.76 8.62 9.36
C GLN A 555 27.09 7.32 8.92
N ILE A 556 27.14 6.98 7.63
CA ILE A 556 26.71 5.66 7.14
C ILE A 556 27.52 4.56 7.83
N LEU A 557 28.86 4.64 7.86
CA LEU A 557 29.69 3.65 8.55
C LEU A 557 29.36 3.54 10.05
N GLU A 558 29.17 4.65 10.75
CA GLU A 558 28.73 4.65 12.16
C GLU A 558 27.36 3.98 12.36
N LYS A 559 26.45 4.14 11.41
CA LYS A 559 25.15 3.48 11.43
C LYS A 559 25.28 1.97 11.21
N ILE A 560 26.11 1.53 10.26
CA ILE A 560 26.41 0.12 10.01
C ILE A 560 27.02 -0.55 11.25
N LYS A 561 27.90 0.16 11.96
CA LYS A 561 28.44 -0.28 13.26
C LYS A 561 27.33 -0.54 14.28
N LYS A 562 26.41 0.42 14.46
CA LYS A 562 25.25 0.27 15.37
C LYS A 562 24.36 -0.91 14.98
N LEU A 563 24.22 -1.18 13.68
CA LEU A 563 23.49 -2.33 13.13
C LEU A 563 24.22 -3.67 13.35
N LYS A 564 25.49 -3.65 13.79
CA LYS A 564 26.31 -4.85 14.06
C LYS A 564 26.39 -5.77 12.85
N PHE A 565 26.72 -5.21 11.69
CA PHE A 565 26.99 -6.00 10.48
C PHE A 565 28.41 -6.56 10.39
N TYR A 566 29.32 -6.06 11.23
CA TYR A 566 30.70 -6.53 11.33
C TYR A 566 31.12 -6.67 12.81
N LYS A 567 32.15 -7.48 13.07
CA LYS A 567 32.54 -7.89 14.44
C LYS A 567 33.40 -6.87 15.17
N ALA A 568 34.38 -6.32 14.47
CA ALA A 568 35.42 -5.52 15.06
C ALA A 568 35.86 -4.42 14.09
N GLU A 569 36.42 -3.35 14.63
CA GLU A 569 37.05 -2.28 13.88
C GLU A 569 38.35 -1.88 14.56
N GLY A 570 39.37 -1.62 13.76
CA GLY A 570 40.54 -0.86 14.16
C GLY A 570 40.28 0.64 13.95
N GLU A 571 41.35 1.44 14.07
CA GLU A 571 41.27 2.89 13.84
C GLU A 571 40.92 3.18 12.36
N LYS A 572 41.68 2.61 11.43
CA LYS A 572 41.54 2.82 9.98
C LYS A 572 40.80 1.71 9.23
N THR A 573 40.63 0.54 9.84
CA THR A 573 40.08 -0.64 9.17
C THR A 573 38.87 -1.21 9.91
N LEU A 574 38.04 -1.98 9.20
CA LEU A 574 36.98 -2.80 9.78
C LEU A 574 37.18 -4.27 9.41
N ILE A 575 36.71 -5.18 10.27
CA ILE A 575 36.90 -6.62 10.09
C ILE A 575 35.55 -7.29 9.83
N MET A 576 35.40 -7.87 8.64
CA MET A 576 34.23 -8.63 8.21
C MET A 576 34.57 -10.05 7.81
N SER A 577 33.90 -11.01 8.44
CA SER A 577 33.98 -12.42 8.04
C SER A 577 33.26 -12.67 6.72
N LYS A 578 33.64 -13.74 6.01
CA LYS A 578 32.95 -14.21 4.80
C LYS A 578 31.44 -14.40 5.00
N ALA A 579 30.99 -14.84 6.18
CA ALA A 579 29.57 -15.02 6.46
C ALA A 579 28.79 -13.69 6.50
N GLU A 580 29.41 -12.63 7.02
CA GLU A 580 28.83 -11.29 7.08
C GLU A 580 28.79 -10.64 5.70
N LYS A 581 29.84 -10.82 4.89
CA LYS A 581 29.85 -10.35 3.49
C LYS A 581 28.73 -10.98 2.65
N ASN A 582 28.54 -12.29 2.77
CA ASN A 582 27.43 -12.98 2.11
C ASN A 582 26.05 -12.45 2.55
N LEU A 583 25.92 -11.94 3.79
CA LEU A 583 24.66 -11.34 4.25
C LEU A 583 24.40 -10.02 3.53
N MET A 584 25.47 -9.28 3.23
CA MET A 584 25.39 -7.99 2.55
C MET A 584 24.91 -8.12 1.11
N GLU A 585 25.10 -9.26 0.44
CA GLU A 585 24.54 -9.50 -0.90
C GLU A 585 23.02 -9.23 -0.96
N PHE A 586 22.28 -9.62 0.09
CA PHE A 586 20.86 -9.32 0.20
C PHE A 586 20.57 -7.81 0.14
N TYR A 587 21.35 -7.01 0.86
CA TYR A 587 21.14 -5.56 0.92
C TYR A 587 21.62 -4.85 -0.33
N LYS A 588 22.72 -5.30 -0.94
CA LYS A 588 23.19 -4.81 -2.26
C LYS A 588 22.12 -4.99 -3.33
N ASN A 589 21.53 -6.18 -3.39
CA ASN A 589 20.50 -6.53 -4.37
C ASN A 589 19.22 -5.69 -4.27
N ASN A 590 18.98 -4.99 -3.15
CA ASN A 590 17.83 -4.09 -3.00
C ASN A 590 17.92 -2.83 -3.88
N ILE A 591 19.13 -2.46 -4.34
CA ILE A 591 19.38 -1.27 -5.18
C ILE A 591 20.09 -1.62 -6.50
N LEU A 592 20.35 -2.89 -6.77
CA LEU A 592 21.14 -3.32 -7.93
C LEU A 592 20.50 -2.91 -9.27
N HIS A 593 19.18 -2.81 -9.35
CA HIS A 593 18.49 -2.29 -10.54
C HIS A 593 18.85 -0.84 -10.88
N LEU A 594 19.33 -0.07 -9.90
CA LEU A 594 19.82 1.31 -10.08
C LEU A 594 21.28 1.38 -10.55
N LEU A 595 22.01 0.25 -10.53
CA LEU A 595 23.47 0.20 -10.74
C LEU A 595 23.87 -0.72 -11.90
N ILE A 596 22.96 -1.60 -12.35
CA ILE A 596 23.29 -2.67 -13.28
C ILE A 596 23.69 -2.17 -14.68
N LEU A 597 23.18 -1.01 -15.10
CA LEU A 597 23.50 -0.45 -16.42
C LEU A 597 24.89 0.19 -16.43
N GLU A 598 25.22 0.94 -15.39
CA GLU A 598 26.55 1.51 -15.12
C GLU A 598 27.57 0.38 -14.99
N SER A 599 27.21 -0.67 -14.26
CA SER A 599 28.02 -1.86 -14.07
C SER A 599 28.39 -2.55 -15.38
N TYR A 600 27.44 -2.70 -16.32
CA TYR A 600 27.73 -3.24 -17.66
C TYR A 600 28.76 -2.39 -18.40
N ILE A 601 28.61 -1.06 -18.35
CA ILE A 601 29.52 -0.13 -19.03
C ILE A 601 30.92 -0.26 -18.44
N PHE A 602 31.06 -0.25 -17.11
CA PHE A 602 32.35 -0.46 -16.45
C PHE A 602 32.97 -1.82 -16.80
N TYR A 603 32.18 -2.88 -16.83
CA TYR A 603 32.66 -4.22 -17.19
C TYR A 603 33.23 -4.28 -18.61
N LYS A 604 32.56 -3.63 -19.57
CA LYS A 604 32.99 -3.59 -20.98
C LYS A 604 34.19 -2.66 -21.19
N SER A 605 34.26 -1.54 -20.47
CA SER A 605 35.35 -0.58 -20.57
C SER A 605 36.62 -0.96 -19.80
N ARG A 606 36.68 -2.15 -19.19
CA ARG A 606 37.93 -2.74 -18.64
C ARG A 606 39.04 -2.83 -19.67
N LYS A 607 38.64 -3.04 -20.92
CA LYS A 607 39.50 -2.87 -22.10
C LYS A 607 38.93 -1.69 -22.88
N LYS A 608 39.82 -0.91 -23.52
CA LYS A 608 39.40 0.18 -24.41
C LYS A 608 38.35 -0.33 -25.40
N ILE A 609 37.23 0.37 -25.51
CA ILE A 609 36.13 0.00 -26.38
C ILE A 609 35.56 1.23 -27.07
N VAL A 610 35.42 1.17 -28.40
CA VAL A 610 34.76 2.21 -29.18
C VAL A 610 33.30 2.34 -28.75
N LYS A 611 32.83 3.57 -28.49
CA LYS A 611 31.46 3.86 -28.03
C LYS A 611 30.38 3.19 -28.87
N SER A 612 30.48 3.26 -30.19
CA SER A 612 29.50 2.63 -31.11
C SER A 612 29.38 1.12 -30.89
N ARG A 613 30.51 0.43 -30.67
CA ARG A 613 30.55 -1.00 -30.37
C ARG A 613 29.92 -1.31 -29.01
N LEU A 614 30.19 -0.48 -27.99
CA LEU A 614 29.57 -0.62 -26.67
C LEU A 614 28.05 -0.50 -26.75
N VAL A 615 27.54 0.51 -27.47
CA VAL A 615 26.10 0.73 -27.68
C VAL A 615 25.44 -0.47 -28.37
N THR A 616 26.07 -1.02 -29.42
CA THR A 616 25.55 -2.21 -30.11
C THR A 616 25.47 -3.42 -29.18
N GLN A 617 26.54 -3.71 -28.43
CA GLN A 617 26.53 -4.83 -27.48
C GLN A 617 25.53 -4.62 -26.34
N PHE A 618 25.32 -3.38 -25.91
CA PHE A 618 24.31 -3.07 -24.89
C PHE A 618 22.90 -3.35 -25.41
N LYS A 619 22.57 -2.93 -26.65
CA LYS A 619 21.26 -3.19 -27.27
C LYS A 619 20.92 -4.68 -27.35
N GLU A 620 21.91 -5.55 -27.54
CA GLU A 620 21.72 -7.01 -27.58
C GLU A 620 21.31 -7.58 -26.23
N VAL A 621 21.93 -7.14 -25.14
CA VAL A 621 21.68 -7.68 -23.79
C VAL A 621 20.54 -6.98 -23.05
N PHE A 622 20.24 -5.73 -23.40
CA PHE A 622 19.32 -4.88 -22.66
C PHE A 622 17.89 -5.43 -22.50
N PRO A 623 17.27 -6.10 -23.50
CA PRO A 623 15.94 -6.68 -23.33
C PRO A 623 15.85 -7.66 -22.16
N GLN A 624 16.89 -8.48 -21.97
CA GLN A 624 16.95 -9.46 -20.88
C GLN A 624 17.20 -8.75 -19.53
N ILE A 625 18.13 -7.79 -19.48
CA ILE A 625 18.38 -6.98 -18.27
C ILE A 625 17.11 -6.24 -17.83
N LYS A 626 16.43 -5.57 -18.77
CA LYS A 626 15.17 -4.85 -18.50
C LYS A 626 14.14 -5.77 -17.87
N LYS A 627 14.03 -7.00 -18.36
CA LYS A 627 13.08 -8.01 -17.86
C LYS A 627 13.47 -8.51 -16.47
N ASP A 628 14.74 -8.83 -16.25
CA ASP A 628 15.21 -9.43 -15.00
C ASP A 628 15.25 -8.42 -13.84
N PHE A 629 15.47 -7.15 -14.14
CA PHE A 629 15.56 -6.06 -13.16
C PHE A 629 14.34 -5.13 -13.15
N PHE A 630 13.29 -5.42 -13.94
CA PHE A 630 12.07 -4.60 -14.06
C PHE A 630 12.38 -3.11 -14.30
N LEU A 631 13.20 -2.81 -15.32
CA LEU A 631 13.65 -1.44 -15.59
C LEU A 631 12.60 -0.63 -16.36
N ASP A 632 12.37 0.63 -15.97
CA ASP A 632 11.39 1.54 -16.60
C ASP A 632 11.94 2.32 -17.81
N ILE A 633 12.75 1.68 -18.64
CA ILE A 633 13.38 2.31 -19.80
C ILE A 633 12.85 1.66 -21.08
N SER A 634 12.35 2.46 -22.02
CA SER A 634 11.86 1.93 -23.30
C SER A 634 13.00 1.33 -24.13
N LEU A 635 12.75 0.21 -24.83
CA LEU A 635 13.73 -0.39 -25.74
C LEU A 635 14.16 0.59 -26.85
N ASN A 636 13.28 1.50 -27.24
CA ASN A 636 13.59 2.52 -28.27
C ASN A 636 14.54 3.62 -27.76
N GLN A 637 14.66 3.79 -26.44
CA GLN A 637 15.52 4.81 -25.80
C GLN A 637 16.86 4.23 -25.33
N THR A 638 17.16 2.97 -25.68
CA THR A 638 18.36 2.27 -25.19
C THR A 638 19.65 3.02 -25.51
N GLU A 639 19.79 3.52 -26.74
CA GLU A 639 21.00 4.22 -27.19
C GLU A 639 21.21 5.57 -26.51
N GLU A 640 20.14 6.34 -26.40
CA GLU A 640 20.10 7.60 -25.66
C GLU A 640 20.52 7.35 -24.21
N LYS A 641 19.93 6.33 -23.57
CA LYS A 641 20.22 6.03 -22.17
C LYS A 641 21.66 5.60 -21.93
N VAL A 642 22.23 4.77 -22.81
CA VAL A 642 23.65 4.38 -22.72
C VAL A 642 24.54 5.60 -22.87
N SER A 643 24.23 6.48 -23.82
CA SER A 643 24.99 7.72 -24.04
C SER A 643 24.92 8.67 -22.85
N GLU A 644 23.74 8.83 -22.23
CA GLU A 644 23.57 9.58 -20.98
C GLU A 644 24.45 9.02 -19.86
N ILE A 645 24.43 7.70 -19.65
CA ILE A 645 25.22 7.07 -18.59
C ILE A 645 26.72 7.27 -18.84
N ILE A 646 27.21 7.07 -20.06
CA ILE A 646 28.61 7.29 -20.40
C ILE A 646 29.02 8.74 -20.12
N MET A 647 28.20 9.71 -20.52
CA MET A 647 28.46 11.13 -20.27
C MET A 647 28.43 11.48 -18.78
N ALA A 648 27.51 10.88 -18.03
CA ALA A 648 27.42 11.03 -16.58
C ALA A 648 28.68 10.49 -15.88
N LEU A 649 29.12 9.28 -16.23
CA LEU A 649 30.33 8.68 -15.68
C LEU A 649 31.60 9.44 -16.06
N LYS A 650 31.65 10.01 -17.28
CA LYS A 650 32.72 10.94 -17.69
C LYS A 650 32.72 12.22 -16.84
N LYS A 651 31.55 12.81 -16.57
CA LYS A 651 31.41 14.00 -15.72
C LYS A 651 31.87 13.74 -14.27
N LEU A 652 31.72 12.50 -13.80
CA LEU A 652 32.22 12.07 -12.50
C LEU A 652 33.71 11.67 -12.50
N HIS A 653 34.42 11.83 -13.63
CA HIS A 653 35.81 11.41 -13.81
C HIS A 653 36.05 9.92 -13.55
N LEU A 654 35.05 9.07 -13.81
CA LEU A 654 35.18 7.61 -13.68
C LEU A 654 35.48 6.93 -15.02
N LEU A 655 35.15 7.59 -16.13
CA LEU A 655 35.47 7.16 -17.48
C LEU A 655 36.17 8.29 -18.26
N GLU A 656 37.05 7.89 -19.15
CA GLU A 656 37.69 8.75 -20.15
C GLU A 656 37.20 8.36 -21.55
N ILE A 657 37.07 9.37 -22.42
CA ILE A 657 36.75 9.19 -23.85
C ILE A 657 37.84 9.91 -24.62
N ASP A 658 38.62 9.17 -25.42
CA ASP A 658 39.71 9.74 -26.22
C ASP A 658 39.23 10.28 -27.58
N GLY A 659 40.17 10.79 -28.39
CA GLY A 659 39.88 11.38 -29.70
C GLY A 659 39.28 10.42 -30.73
N ASN A 660 39.36 9.10 -30.48
CA ASN A 660 38.80 8.06 -31.33
C ASN A 660 37.45 7.54 -30.81
N ASP A 661 36.84 8.24 -29.83
CA ASP A 661 35.62 7.81 -29.14
C ASP A 661 35.77 6.44 -28.44
N GLU A 662 37.00 6.10 -28.03
CA GLU A 662 37.28 4.92 -27.20
C GLU A 662 37.07 5.25 -25.72
N ILE A 663 36.33 4.39 -25.05
CA ILE A 663 35.97 4.49 -23.65
C ILE A 663 36.90 3.61 -22.82
N SER A 664 37.44 4.15 -21.74
CA SER A 664 38.22 3.41 -20.74
C SER A 664 38.02 3.98 -19.33
N TRP A 665 38.48 3.25 -18.33
CA TRP A 665 38.48 3.75 -16.94
C TRP A 665 39.44 4.92 -16.77
N ALA A 666 39.08 5.86 -15.92
CA ALA A 666 39.93 7.00 -15.60
C ALA A 666 41.25 6.58 -14.91
N GLY A 667 42.29 7.40 -15.05
CA GLY A 667 43.68 7.01 -14.75
C GLY A 667 44.04 6.80 -13.28
N SER A 668 43.36 7.46 -12.35
CA SER A 668 43.73 7.49 -10.92
C SER A 668 43.33 6.21 -10.16
N GLU A 669 44.06 5.86 -9.10
CA GLU A 669 43.90 4.61 -8.35
C GLU A 669 42.52 4.51 -7.68
N LYS A 670 42.00 5.62 -7.15
CA LYS A 670 40.69 5.66 -6.47
C LYS A 670 39.52 5.44 -7.43
N GLU A 671 39.57 6.01 -8.63
CA GLU A 671 38.51 5.86 -9.62
C GLU A 671 38.58 4.50 -10.33
N LYS A 672 39.78 3.91 -10.47
CA LYS A 672 39.91 2.49 -10.86
C LYS A 672 39.31 1.55 -9.83
N ASP A 673 39.53 1.82 -8.54
CA ASP A 673 38.93 1.04 -7.45
C ASP A 673 37.38 1.05 -7.50
N VAL A 674 36.79 2.22 -7.77
CA VAL A 674 35.33 2.34 -7.97
C VAL A 674 34.88 1.61 -9.22
N ALA A 675 35.60 1.74 -10.32
CA ALA A 675 35.27 1.07 -11.59
C ALA A 675 35.34 -0.46 -11.46
N GLU A 676 36.29 -0.99 -10.69
CA GLU A 676 36.43 -2.41 -10.40
C GLU A 676 35.25 -2.94 -9.57
N MET A 677 34.87 -2.23 -8.50
CA MET A 677 33.68 -2.53 -7.71
C MET A 677 32.42 -2.60 -8.59
N PHE A 678 32.19 -1.59 -9.45
CA PHE A 678 31.05 -1.61 -10.36
C PHE A 678 31.11 -2.73 -11.38
N SER A 679 32.29 -3.02 -11.94
CA SER A 679 32.45 -4.16 -12.85
C SER A 679 32.14 -5.50 -12.17
N SER A 680 32.37 -5.62 -10.85
CA SER A 680 32.06 -6.83 -10.08
C SER A 680 30.56 -7.12 -10.08
N PHE A 681 29.71 -6.08 -9.95
CA PHE A 681 28.27 -6.25 -9.96
C PHE A 681 27.79 -6.96 -11.23
N TRP A 682 28.38 -6.68 -12.39
CA TRP A 682 28.03 -7.34 -13.64
C TRP A 682 28.51 -8.79 -13.66
N VAL A 683 29.77 -9.04 -13.27
CA VAL A 683 30.37 -10.38 -13.29
C VAL A 683 29.56 -11.38 -12.48
N GLU A 684 29.14 -10.98 -11.27
CA GLU A 684 28.33 -11.83 -10.40
C GLU A 684 26.97 -12.20 -11.01
N ASN A 685 26.49 -11.39 -11.96
CA ASN A 685 25.19 -11.52 -12.60
C ASN A 685 25.21 -12.23 -13.96
N LEU A 686 26.39 -12.49 -14.52
CA LEU A 686 26.57 -13.27 -15.75
C LEU A 686 26.12 -14.73 -15.60
N SER A 687 26.08 -15.26 -14.38
CA SER A 687 25.73 -16.66 -14.10
C SER A 687 24.21 -16.94 -14.07
N THR A 688 23.39 -15.91 -14.22
CA THR A 688 21.91 -16.01 -14.21
C THR A 688 21.24 -15.66 -15.54
N SER A 689 22.01 -15.23 -16.55
CA SER A 689 21.52 -14.84 -17.88
C SER A 689 21.56 -15.97 -18.89
#